data_AF-A0A6J1X1T3-F1
#
_entry.id   AF-A0A6J1X1T3-F1
#
_cell.length_a   1.000
_cell.length_b   1.000
_cell.length_c   1.000
_cell.angle_alpha   90.00
_cell.angle_beta   90.00
_cell.angle_gamma   90.00
#
_symmetry.space_group_name_H-M   'P 1'
#
loop_
_entity.id
_entity.type
_entity.pdbx_description
1 polymer ?
#
loop_
_entity_poly.entity_id
_entity_poly.type
_entity_poly.pdbx_seq_one_letter_code
_entity_poly.pdbx_strand_id
1 'polypeptide(L)'
;MYTFCSEIAVFLDCLIPNSSYSKHDEFHTWTQNRSPPPSYIPSALLYAPPEPLELLCVFPDRASRVCAAASAAASRVGGEARTVRGLRETLELLRRDVDPRLPHVVVIDARQPQSLDAIALARAIRGIKNTQHIILIAVVKKSAYLKDDFAVLPFLEAGYNRVMVETLGATAWCAEMLQARSAATAARAQIGAVAALAAAADRSRDLVAVTDDQQRILLTNKSWCRVLGWRVEEGPRPFTETAGGEALRLASSGARDWEAPVTLRRRAAPDPILLPCRGAAVALTRSTSHVVFVCEPTNAMDGERGRGSLHSIRRGSLDVRSVASDGLRRTSLAKLQGLPLEAPITKVITLLSAATEGAPPSTVACIERAVDMLRTSELYSPQMKDEPKLRVEDPIATDLIGALLSQGPTNIISSRRSSNDSTVVRQTNRTNIKHKTSGQLRELLDTALTWDFEIFRLEDMTRGRPLTHLGLTLMGQRFDLCGTLECDERTLANWLTTIETNYRPKNSYHNSTHAADVLQAVAFFLEKERLKCLLEPLEAAAALVAAAAHDVDHPGTSSAFLCNSLDPLAILYNDVSVLESHHAALTFKLTLSDDRVNIFKNLDREMFKTIRHNVIDMILATEMTKHYEHLAKFVNVFYATSGGSKEDGLQADVSKTDEPLSLDTTALSLPENLVLVKRMMIKCADVSNASRPQKFAFEWAKRIADEYFLQTDEEKAKDLPVVMPMFDRATCSIPRSQLGFIDYIIINMMEAWAAFIDMPELVSHARSNHQRWRELDEAGVTTIAEVMRAQRQYALQSTPSNTTTTTQPTAEE
;
A
#
# COMPACT_ATOMS: atom_id res chain seq x y z
N MET A 1 6.55 22.76 16.96
CA MET A 1 7.41 22.41 18.11
C MET A 1 7.08 21.03 18.66
N TYR A 2 5.80 20.64 18.77
CA TYR A 2 5.39 19.26 19.09
C TYR A 2 5.97 18.22 18.11
N THR A 3 5.84 18.46 16.80
CA THR A 3 6.46 17.65 15.73
C THR A 3 7.98 17.58 15.82
N PHE A 4 8.60 18.58 16.43
CA PHE A 4 10.04 18.73 16.48
C PHE A 4 10.67 18.00 17.68
N CYS A 5 9.95 17.95 18.79
CA CYS A 5 10.36 17.22 19.99
C CYS A 5 10.06 15.71 19.87
N SER A 6 8.99 15.32 19.15
CA SER A 6 8.77 13.93 18.75
C SER A 6 9.87 13.43 17.82
N GLU A 7 10.39 14.27 16.92
CA GLU A 7 11.52 13.90 16.04
C GLU A 7 12.83 13.70 16.81
N ILE A 8 13.13 14.53 17.84
CA ILE A 8 14.29 14.34 18.74
C ILE A 8 14.19 13.02 19.51
N ALA A 9 12.98 12.65 19.96
CA ALA A 9 12.69 11.41 20.66
C ALA A 9 12.99 10.18 19.79
N VAL A 10 12.60 10.23 18.52
CA VAL A 10 12.81 9.18 17.51
C VAL A 10 14.30 9.02 17.12
N PHE A 11 15.14 10.01 17.40
CA PHE A 11 16.52 10.00 16.93
C PHE A 11 17.51 9.29 17.88
N LEU A 12 17.27 9.34 19.18
CA LEU A 12 18.11 8.65 20.18
C LEU A 12 18.11 7.12 20.02
N ASP A 13 17.13 6.58 19.28
CA ASP A 13 17.03 5.19 18.88
C ASP A 13 18.11 4.75 17.86
N CYS A 14 18.83 5.66 17.21
CA CYS A 14 19.84 5.33 16.19
C CYS A 14 21.28 5.22 16.73
N LEU A 15 21.53 5.33 18.04
CA LEU A 15 22.89 5.52 18.58
C LEU A 15 23.57 4.31 19.24
N ILE A 16 22.97 3.10 19.25
CA ILE A 16 23.62 1.92 19.85
C ILE A 16 23.60 0.73 18.88
N PRO A 17 24.77 0.13 18.55
CA PRO A 17 24.82 -1.09 17.74
C PRO A 17 24.34 -2.30 18.55
N ASN A 18 23.43 -3.08 17.97
CA ASN A 18 22.96 -4.35 18.54
C ASN A 18 24.12 -5.35 18.71
N SER A 19 24.24 -5.92 19.92
CA SER A 19 24.83 -7.24 20.12
C SER A 19 23.93 -8.12 21.01
N SER A 20 23.71 -9.33 20.52
CA SER A 20 23.34 -10.57 21.22
C SER A 20 21.86 -10.93 21.45
N TYR A 21 21.64 -12.25 21.30
CA TYR A 21 20.41 -13.03 21.20
C TYR A 21 19.90 -13.54 22.57
N SER A 22 18.62 -13.98 22.56
CA SER A 22 18.06 -15.24 23.15
C SER A 22 17.13 -15.20 24.38
N LYS A 23 15.88 -15.67 24.09
CA LYS A 23 15.02 -16.66 24.78
C LYS A 23 13.99 -16.28 25.87
N HIS A 24 12.75 -16.67 25.52
CA HIS A 24 11.64 -17.34 26.23
C HIS A 24 10.81 -16.68 27.35
N ASP A 25 9.49 -16.80 27.09
CA ASP A 25 8.31 -17.07 27.93
C ASP A 25 7.53 -15.96 28.68
N GLU A 26 6.21 -16.02 28.39
CA GLU A 26 4.99 -15.67 29.14
C GLU A 26 4.82 -14.27 29.78
N PHE A 27 3.75 -13.55 29.39
CA PHE A 27 2.51 -13.44 30.17
C PHE A 27 1.46 -12.52 29.50
N HIS A 28 0.21 -12.88 29.80
CA HIS A 28 -1.08 -12.31 29.38
C HIS A 28 -1.34 -10.83 29.71
N THR A 29 -2.28 -10.26 28.93
CA THR A 29 -3.20 -9.13 29.22
C THR A 29 -2.63 -7.71 29.24
N TRP A 30 -3.53 -6.75 28.93
CA TRP A 30 -3.38 -5.27 28.89
C TRP A 30 -3.10 -4.64 27.51
N THR A 31 -4.13 -4.57 26.68
CA THR A 31 -4.19 -3.69 25.49
C THR A 31 -5.48 -2.87 25.48
N GLN A 32 -5.64 -2.02 26.49
CA GLN A 32 -6.36 -0.75 26.36
C GLN A 32 -5.33 0.34 26.64
N ASN A 33 -5.22 1.33 25.74
CA ASN A 33 -4.25 2.44 25.70
C ASN A 33 -2.93 2.18 24.96
N ARG A 34 -2.98 2.05 23.62
CA ARG A 34 -1.79 2.28 22.79
C ARG A 34 -2.08 3.29 21.68
N SER A 35 -1.59 4.51 21.86
CA SER A 35 -1.33 5.43 20.76
C SER A 35 -0.23 4.85 19.84
N PRO A 36 -0.35 4.99 18.52
CA PRO A 36 0.68 4.56 17.57
C PRO A 36 1.97 5.38 17.76
N PRO A 37 3.16 4.81 17.46
CA PRO A 37 4.40 5.59 17.45
C PRO A 37 4.32 6.69 16.37
N PRO A 38 5.01 7.83 16.54
CA PRO A 38 4.90 8.94 15.61
C PRO A 38 5.24 8.54 14.18
N SER A 39 4.33 8.94 13.30
CA SER A 39 4.38 8.85 11.87
C SER A 39 5.54 9.67 11.31
N TYR A 40 6.41 9.01 10.53
CA TYR A 40 7.31 9.63 9.56
C TYR A 40 8.51 10.41 10.14
N ILE A 41 9.69 9.81 10.13
CA ILE A 41 10.94 10.57 10.00
C ILE A 41 10.97 11.07 8.54
N PRO A 42 10.97 12.39 8.27
CA PRO A 42 11.14 12.85 6.91
C PRO A 42 12.36 12.25 6.27
N SER A 43 12.20 11.54 5.14
CA SER A 43 13.34 10.99 4.38
C SER A 43 14.37 12.07 4.00
N ALA A 44 13.95 13.34 4.01
CA ALA A 44 14.80 14.51 3.85
C ALA A 44 15.81 14.72 5.00
N LEU A 45 15.48 14.34 6.24
CA LEU A 45 16.42 14.37 7.38
C LEU A 45 17.48 13.27 7.25
N LEU A 46 17.10 12.12 6.68
CA LEU A 46 17.99 11.00 6.39
C LEU A 46 18.62 11.06 5.00
N TYR A 47 18.57 12.22 4.35
CA TYR A 47 19.20 12.42 3.04
C TYR A 47 20.69 12.72 3.22
N ALA A 48 21.52 11.85 2.68
CA ALA A 48 22.93 12.14 2.44
C ALA A 48 23.16 12.24 0.92
N PRO A 49 23.79 13.32 0.42
CA PRO A 49 24.09 13.47 -0.99
C PRO A 49 25.05 12.37 -1.47
N PRO A 50 24.99 11.96 -2.75
CA PRO A 50 25.88 10.94 -3.28
C PRO A 50 27.32 11.47 -3.35
N GLU A 51 28.23 10.85 -2.61
CA GLU A 51 29.67 11.12 -2.61
C GLU A 51 30.45 9.90 -3.14
N PRO A 52 31.63 10.11 -3.75
CA PRO A 52 32.50 9.00 -4.15
C PRO A 52 32.94 8.18 -2.94
N LEU A 53 33.00 6.85 -3.10
CA LEU A 53 33.41 5.96 -2.02
C LEU A 53 34.89 6.17 -1.70
N GLU A 54 35.19 6.65 -0.49
CA GLU A 54 36.57 6.69 0.02
C GLU A 54 36.87 5.43 0.84
N LEU A 55 37.72 4.56 0.32
CA LEU A 55 38.16 3.32 0.95
C LEU A 55 39.57 3.49 1.55
N LEU A 56 39.77 3.04 2.79
CA LEU A 56 41.09 2.91 3.40
C LEU A 56 41.44 1.43 3.63
N CYS A 57 42.49 0.94 2.98
CA CYS A 57 43.01 -0.40 3.15
C CYS A 57 44.18 -0.40 4.16
N VAL A 58 44.03 -1.06 5.30
CA VAL A 58 45.08 -1.25 6.31
C VAL A 58 45.70 -2.63 6.15
N PHE A 59 46.78 -2.72 5.38
CA PHE A 59 47.48 -3.97 5.05
C PHE A 59 48.98 -3.82 5.31
N PRO A 60 49.57 -4.61 6.23
CA PRO A 60 51.01 -4.58 6.47
C PRO A 60 51.85 -4.99 5.25
N ASP A 61 51.34 -5.93 4.43
CA ASP A 61 52.01 -6.44 3.24
C ASP A 61 51.70 -5.59 1.99
N ARG A 62 52.76 -5.03 1.37
CA ARG A 62 52.68 -4.24 0.14
C ARG A 62 52.24 -5.04 -1.09
N ALA A 63 52.48 -6.35 -1.10
CA ALA A 63 52.15 -7.23 -2.21
C ALA A 63 50.81 -7.98 -2.00
N SER A 64 49.99 -7.55 -1.02
CA SER A 64 48.73 -8.22 -0.71
C SER A 64 47.78 -8.18 -1.91
N ARG A 65 47.58 -9.35 -2.53
CA ARG A 65 46.61 -9.54 -3.62
C ARG A 65 45.18 -9.21 -3.21
N VAL A 66 44.87 -9.40 -1.92
CA VAL A 66 43.55 -9.06 -1.35
C VAL A 66 43.38 -7.54 -1.27
N CYS A 67 44.42 -6.81 -0.87
CA CYS A 67 44.41 -5.35 -0.89
C CYS A 67 44.19 -4.82 -2.31
N ALA A 68 44.95 -5.36 -3.29
CA ALA A 68 44.80 -4.98 -4.69
C ALA A 68 43.39 -5.26 -5.23
N ALA A 69 42.79 -6.39 -4.86
CA ALA A 69 41.42 -6.74 -5.25
C ALA A 69 40.38 -5.78 -4.64
N ALA A 70 40.51 -5.44 -3.35
CA ALA A 70 39.63 -4.49 -2.67
C ALA A 70 39.76 -3.07 -3.26
N SER A 71 40.99 -2.59 -3.50
CA SER A 71 41.24 -1.29 -4.12
C SER A 71 40.71 -1.21 -5.55
N ALA A 72 40.89 -2.26 -6.36
CA ALA A 72 40.33 -2.31 -7.72
C ALA A 72 38.79 -2.32 -7.71
N ALA A 73 38.18 -3.00 -6.74
CA ALA A 73 36.72 -2.98 -6.59
C ALA A 73 36.19 -1.59 -6.21
N ALA A 74 36.88 -0.86 -5.32
CA ALA A 74 36.53 0.52 -4.99
C ALA A 74 36.55 1.43 -6.23
N SER A 75 37.58 1.34 -7.08
CA SER A 75 37.64 2.08 -8.34
C SER A 75 36.51 1.71 -9.30
N ARG A 76 36.13 0.43 -9.38
CA ARG A 76 35.01 -0.04 -10.23
C ARG A 76 33.65 0.47 -9.79
N VAL A 77 33.45 0.73 -8.49
CA VAL A 77 32.17 1.27 -7.97
C VAL A 77 32.14 2.80 -7.94
N GLY A 78 33.13 3.46 -8.56
CA GLY A 78 33.23 4.92 -8.65
C GLY A 78 33.82 5.59 -7.39
N GLY A 79 34.79 4.93 -6.73
CA GLY A 79 35.47 5.43 -5.53
C GLY A 79 36.99 5.48 -5.64
N GLU A 80 37.63 6.00 -4.59
CA GLU A 80 39.08 6.07 -4.42
C GLU A 80 39.52 5.17 -3.26
N ALA A 81 40.69 4.54 -3.41
CA ALA A 81 41.27 3.67 -2.37
C ALA A 81 42.65 4.16 -1.95
N ARG A 82 42.84 4.36 -0.65
CA ARG A 82 44.14 4.68 -0.03
C ARG A 82 44.63 3.47 0.75
N THR A 83 45.94 3.22 0.76
CA THR A 83 46.53 2.07 1.47
C THR A 83 47.50 2.56 2.53
N VAL A 84 47.39 2.01 3.74
CA VAL A 84 48.25 2.28 4.89
C VAL A 84 48.74 0.98 5.50
N ARG A 85 49.90 1.00 6.16
CA ARG A 85 50.64 -0.21 6.54
C ARG A 85 50.52 -0.60 8.01
N GLY A 86 49.96 0.27 8.85
CA GLY A 86 49.85 -0.02 10.27
C GLY A 86 49.06 0.99 11.07
N LEU A 87 48.95 0.70 12.37
CA LEU A 87 48.16 1.47 13.34
C LEU A 87 48.51 2.97 13.33
N ARG A 88 49.79 3.33 13.41
CA ARG A 88 50.23 4.72 13.53
C ARG A 88 49.83 5.58 12.33
N GLU A 89 50.10 5.09 11.11
CA GLU A 89 49.74 5.78 9.86
C GLU A 89 48.22 5.92 9.72
N THR A 90 47.47 4.90 10.15
CA THR A 90 46.00 4.93 10.15
C THR A 90 45.46 6.02 11.09
N LEU A 91 45.97 6.08 12.33
CA LEU A 91 45.52 7.08 13.30
C LEU A 91 45.97 8.50 12.94
N GLU A 92 47.15 8.67 12.35
CA GLU A 92 47.61 9.97 11.85
C GLU A 92 46.72 10.49 10.71
N LEU A 93 46.25 9.62 9.83
CA LEU A 93 45.32 9.98 8.75
C LEU A 93 43.94 10.39 9.31
N LEU A 94 43.42 9.66 10.29
CA LEU A 94 42.10 9.93 10.89
C LEU A 94 42.07 11.11 11.86
N ARG A 95 43.21 11.51 12.45
CA ARG A 95 43.32 12.63 13.41
C ARG A 95 43.61 13.97 12.75
N ARG A 96 44.01 14.00 11.47
CA ARG A 96 44.27 15.27 10.78
C ARG A 96 42.95 16.00 10.56
N ASP A 97 42.67 17.01 11.39
CA ASP A 97 41.57 17.97 11.25
C ASP A 97 41.57 18.75 9.91
N VAL A 98 42.52 18.48 9.01
CA VAL A 98 42.81 19.27 7.81
C VAL A 98 42.43 18.55 6.51
N ASP A 99 42.27 17.20 6.50
CA ASP A 99 41.88 16.48 5.28
C ASP A 99 40.34 16.42 5.18
N PRO A 100 39.71 17.03 4.14
CA PRO A 100 38.26 17.18 4.06
C PRO A 100 37.48 15.87 3.82
N ARG A 101 38.14 14.71 3.70
CA ARG A 101 37.48 13.44 3.33
C ARG A 101 37.88 12.28 4.24
N LEU A 102 37.10 12.09 5.32
CA LEU A 102 37.17 10.88 6.13
C LEU A 102 36.76 9.64 5.30
N PRO A 103 37.44 8.49 5.46
CA PRO A 103 37.08 7.29 4.73
C PRO A 103 35.66 6.83 5.10
N HIS A 104 34.93 6.32 4.11
CA HIS A 104 33.61 5.71 4.32
C HIS A 104 33.74 4.28 4.84
N VAL A 105 34.75 3.57 4.34
CA VAL A 105 35.01 2.16 4.64
C VAL A 105 36.48 1.99 4.96
N VAL A 106 36.79 1.24 6.02
CA VAL A 106 38.16 0.83 6.36
C VAL A 106 38.23 -0.68 6.38
N VAL A 107 39.05 -1.25 5.50
CA VAL A 107 39.29 -2.69 5.41
C VAL A 107 40.61 -3.00 6.10
N ILE A 108 40.60 -3.88 7.09
CA ILE A 108 41.75 -4.19 7.94
C ILE A 108 42.15 -5.65 7.74
N ASP A 109 43.43 -5.88 7.47
CA ASP A 109 43.99 -7.22 7.36
C ASP A 109 44.17 -7.87 8.75
N ALA A 110 43.23 -8.72 9.14
CA ALA A 110 43.26 -9.47 10.40
C ALA A 110 43.81 -10.90 10.22
N ARG A 111 44.36 -11.25 9.04
CA ARG A 111 44.87 -12.60 8.76
C ARG A 111 46.12 -12.96 9.54
N GLN A 112 46.88 -11.95 9.99
CA GLN A 112 48.15 -12.10 10.70
C GLN A 112 48.17 -11.21 11.96
N PRO A 113 47.55 -11.66 13.08
CA PRO A 113 47.47 -10.87 14.32
C PRO A 113 48.83 -10.40 14.86
N GLN A 114 49.90 -11.16 14.60
CA GLN A 114 51.28 -10.81 14.97
C GLN A 114 51.81 -9.56 14.25
N SER A 115 51.25 -9.23 13.07
CA SER A 115 51.68 -8.08 12.27
C SER A 115 50.84 -6.83 12.51
N LEU A 116 49.55 -7.01 12.85
CA LEU A 116 48.61 -5.94 13.10
C LEU A 116 47.55 -6.42 14.10
N ASP A 117 47.48 -5.77 15.25
CA ASP A 117 46.39 -5.97 16.21
C ASP A 117 45.13 -5.25 15.71
N ALA A 118 44.32 -6.00 14.96
CA ALA A 118 43.05 -5.54 14.39
C ALA A 118 42.05 -5.09 15.48
N ILE A 119 41.99 -5.79 16.62
CA ILE A 119 41.05 -5.49 17.71
C ILE A 119 41.40 -4.17 18.39
N ALA A 120 42.69 -3.97 18.73
CA ALA A 120 43.15 -2.71 19.32
C ALA A 120 42.97 -1.54 18.35
N LEU A 121 43.23 -1.76 17.05
CA LEU A 121 43.03 -0.74 16.02
C LEU A 121 41.57 -0.31 15.90
N ALA A 122 40.61 -1.24 15.87
CA ALA A 122 39.19 -0.90 15.81
C ALA A 122 38.74 -0.04 17.00
N ARG A 123 39.12 -0.42 18.22
CA ARG A 123 38.83 0.39 19.44
C ARG A 123 39.47 1.78 19.36
N ALA A 124 40.69 1.87 18.85
CA ALA A 124 41.38 3.14 18.69
C ALA A 124 40.70 4.04 17.63
N ILE A 125 40.22 3.47 16.52
CA ILE A 125 39.42 4.21 15.53
C ILE A 125 38.15 4.73 16.18
N ARG A 126 37.35 3.87 16.81
CA ARG A 126 36.06 4.24 17.44
C ARG A 126 36.20 5.32 18.53
N GLY A 127 37.35 5.41 19.19
CA GLY A 127 37.66 6.44 20.18
C GLY A 127 37.96 7.83 19.60
N ILE A 128 38.15 7.97 18.28
CA ILE A 128 38.38 9.27 17.64
C ILE A 128 37.03 9.97 17.39
N LYS A 129 36.96 11.28 17.66
CA LYS A 129 35.77 12.08 17.37
C LYS A 129 35.44 12.01 15.87
N ASN A 130 34.15 11.94 15.53
CA ASN A 130 33.64 11.93 14.15
C ASN A 130 34.03 10.68 13.31
N THR A 131 34.37 9.55 13.92
CA THR A 131 34.69 8.29 13.19
C THR A 131 33.67 7.18 13.42
N GLN A 132 32.61 7.44 14.18
CA GLN A 132 31.62 6.46 14.60
C GLN A 132 30.83 5.88 13.42
N HIS A 133 30.65 6.64 12.33
CA HIS A 133 29.93 6.23 11.12
C HIS A 133 30.76 5.40 10.13
N ILE A 134 32.07 5.26 10.36
CA ILE A 134 32.97 4.56 9.42
C ILE A 134 32.68 3.05 9.47
N ILE A 135 32.50 2.41 8.31
CA ILE A 135 32.28 0.96 8.25
C ILE A 135 33.63 0.24 8.32
N LEU A 136 33.82 -0.58 9.35
CA LEU A 136 35.03 -1.37 9.56
C LEU A 136 34.80 -2.82 9.11
N ILE A 137 35.66 -3.31 8.21
CA ILE A 137 35.64 -4.67 7.69
C ILE A 137 36.95 -5.38 8.09
N ALA A 138 36.86 -6.48 8.82
CA ALA A 138 38.01 -7.32 9.12
C ALA A 138 38.16 -8.44 8.08
N VAL A 139 39.33 -8.60 7.48
CA VAL A 139 39.64 -9.73 6.60
C VAL A 139 40.36 -10.82 7.38
N VAL A 140 39.79 -12.02 7.46
CA VAL A 140 40.32 -13.15 8.23
C VAL A 140 40.68 -14.34 7.34
N LYS A 141 41.55 -15.23 7.84
CA LYS A 141 41.90 -16.47 7.15
C LYS A 141 40.71 -17.42 7.15
N LYS A 142 40.54 -18.15 6.05
CA LYS A 142 39.50 -19.20 5.95
C LYS A 142 39.62 -20.25 7.06
N SER A 143 40.84 -20.61 7.45
CA SER A 143 41.10 -21.59 8.50
C SER A 143 40.78 -21.09 9.91
N ALA A 144 40.84 -19.78 10.16
CA ALA A 144 40.45 -19.19 11.44
C ALA A 144 38.92 -19.05 11.52
N TYR A 145 38.28 -18.70 10.41
CA TYR A 145 36.83 -18.55 10.31
C TYR A 145 36.06 -19.87 10.44
N LEU A 146 36.64 -21.00 10.00
CA LEU A 146 35.98 -22.32 10.00
C LEU A 146 36.29 -23.20 11.23
N LYS A 147 37.22 -22.79 12.11
CA LYS A 147 37.67 -23.62 13.24
C LYS A 147 36.96 -23.35 14.55
N ASP A 148 36.35 -22.19 14.70
CA ASP A 148 35.76 -21.73 15.97
C ASP A 148 34.49 -20.93 15.65
N ASP A 149 33.35 -21.43 16.12
CA ASP A 149 32.03 -20.82 15.92
C ASP A 149 31.96 -19.40 16.50
N PHE A 150 32.89 -19.02 17.39
CA PHE A 150 32.98 -17.71 18.02
C PHE A 150 34.11 -16.81 17.48
N ALA A 151 34.85 -17.24 16.43
CA ALA A 151 35.98 -16.47 15.89
C ALA A 151 35.62 -15.05 15.41
N VAL A 152 34.36 -14.80 15.11
CA VAL A 152 33.82 -13.50 14.65
C VAL A 152 33.53 -12.54 15.81
N LEU A 153 33.14 -13.07 16.98
CA LEU A 153 32.62 -12.29 18.10
C LEU A 153 33.61 -11.23 18.63
N PRO A 154 34.91 -11.54 18.84
CA PRO A 154 35.87 -10.55 19.34
C PRO A 154 36.05 -9.34 18.41
N PHE A 155 35.88 -9.53 17.10
CA PHE A 155 35.94 -8.42 16.15
C PHE A 155 34.69 -7.55 16.25
N LEU A 156 33.50 -8.15 16.35
CA LEU A 156 32.26 -7.39 16.51
C LEU A 156 32.28 -6.58 17.81
N GLU A 157 32.71 -7.18 18.93
CA GLU A 157 32.87 -6.50 20.23
C GLU A 157 33.93 -5.38 20.19
N ALA A 158 34.94 -5.49 19.33
CA ALA A 158 35.93 -4.44 19.10
C ALA A 158 35.39 -3.26 18.27
N GLY A 159 34.20 -3.39 17.68
CA GLY A 159 33.53 -2.36 16.89
C GLY A 159 33.62 -2.56 15.37
N TYR A 160 34.00 -3.75 14.89
CA TYR A 160 33.89 -4.08 13.47
C TYR A 160 32.43 -4.24 13.05
N ASN A 161 32.08 -3.74 11.87
CA ASN A 161 30.73 -3.92 11.31
C ASN A 161 30.60 -5.28 10.61
N ARG A 162 31.68 -5.75 9.97
CA ARG A 162 31.68 -6.99 9.19
C ARG A 162 33.02 -7.72 9.31
N VAL A 163 32.95 -9.04 9.19
CA VAL A 163 34.12 -9.93 9.13
C VAL A 163 34.00 -10.77 7.86
N MET A 164 35.01 -10.69 6.99
CA MET A 164 35.05 -11.37 5.71
C MET A 164 36.20 -12.37 5.64
N VAL A 165 35.91 -13.54 5.06
CA VAL A 165 36.96 -14.51 4.69
C VAL A 165 37.74 -13.98 3.50
N GLU A 166 39.06 -14.17 3.52
CA GLU A 166 39.94 -13.77 2.43
C GLU A 166 39.45 -14.26 1.05
N THR A 167 39.35 -13.35 0.09
CA THR A 167 38.90 -13.63 -1.27
C THR A 167 39.58 -12.71 -2.28
N LEU A 168 39.79 -13.22 -3.49
CA LEU A 168 40.26 -12.45 -4.65
C LEU A 168 39.14 -12.20 -5.67
N GLY A 169 37.91 -12.65 -5.37
CA GLY A 169 36.77 -12.52 -6.25
C GLY A 169 36.37 -11.06 -6.43
N ALA A 170 36.54 -10.54 -7.64
CA ALA A 170 36.17 -9.15 -7.95
C ALA A 170 34.67 -8.88 -7.73
N THR A 171 33.81 -9.86 -8.00
CA THR A 171 32.36 -9.75 -7.76
C THR A 171 32.02 -9.67 -6.28
N ALA A 172 32.67 -10.48 -5.44
CA ALA A 172 32.49 -10.46 -3.99
C ALA A 172 32.93 -9.11 -3.40
N TRP A 173 34.09 -8.58 -3.82
CA TRP A 173 34.55 -7.26 -3.40
C TRP A 173 33.65 -6.13 -3.91
N CYS A 174 33.18 -6.17 -5.16
CA CYS A 174 32.24 -5.16 -5.66
C CYS A 174 30.92 -5.17 -4.87
N ALA A 175 30.36 -6.36 -4.59
CA ALA A 175 29.15 -6.49 -3.80
C ALA A 175 29.33 -5.94 -2.38
N GLU A 176 30.44 -6.29 -1.72
CA GLU A 176 30.76 -5.79 -0.39
C GLU A 176 30.93 -4.26 -0.40
N MET A 177 31.68 -3.71 -1.36
CA MET A 177 31.89 -2.25 -1.44
C MET A 177 30.58 -1.50 -1.66
N LEU A 178 29.64 -2.04 -2.45
CA LEU A 178 28.32 -1.43 -2.64
C LEU A 178 27.46 -1.48 -1.37
N GLN A 179 27.45 -2.62 -0.66
CA GLN A 179 26.75 -2.76 0.62
C GLN A 179 27.35 -1.84 1.69
N ALA A 180 28.67 -1.80 1.80
CA ALA A 180 29.39 -0.95 2.75
C ALA A 180 29.18 0.53 2.44
N ARG A 181 29.14 0.93 1.16
CA ARG A 181 28.79 2.30 0.74
C ARG A 181 27.39 2.67 1.21
N SER A 182 26.38 1.85 0.90
CA SER A 182 24.99 2.11 1.30
C SER A 182 24.84 2.19 2.82
N ALA A 183 25.47 1.28 3.57
CA ALA A 183 25.46 1.29 5.03
C ALA A 183 26.16 2.54 5.62
N ALA A 184 27.30 2.97 5.05
CA ALA A 184 28.01 4.17 5.47
C ALA A 184 27.20 5.44 5.20
N THR A 185 26.50 5.52 4.07
CA THR A 185 25.59 6.63 3.73
C THR A 185 24.43 6.70 4.72
N ALA A 186 23.80 5.57 5.04
CA ALA A 186 22.71 5.50 6.02
C ALA A 186 23.18 5.92 7.43
N ALA A 187 24.34 5.42 7.88
CA ALA A 187 24.89 5.79 9.19
C ALA A 187 25.25 7.29 9.28
N ARG A 188 25.81 7.88 8.22
CA ARG A 188 26.07 9.33 8.17
C ARG A 188 24.79 10.15 8.16
N ALA A 189 23.81 9.75 7.36
CA ALA A 189 22.50 10.39 7.33
C ALA A 189 21.83 10.37 8.71
N GLN A 190 21.91 9.23 9.40
CA GLN A 190 21.45 9.12 10.78
C GLN A 190 22.22 10.08 11.70
N ILE A 191 23.55 10.03 11.76
CA ILE A 191 24.31 10.96 12.63
C ILE A 191 24.02 12.44 12.32
N GLY A 192 23.88 12.79 11.04
CA GLY A 192 23.52 14.14 10.60
C GLY A 192 22.13 14.57 11.10
N ALA A 193 21.15 13.68 11.03
CA ALA A 193 19.83 13.91 11.59
C ALA A 193 19.85 14.00 13.14
N VAL A 194 20.65 13.20 13.87
CA VAL A 194 20.87 13.41 15.33
C VAL A 194 21.34 14.83 15.55
N ALA A 195 22.39 15.23 14.83
CA ALA A 195 23.08 16.47 15.08
C ALA A 195 22.17 17.66 14.79
N ALA A 196 21.37 17.59 13.72
CA ALA A 196 20.37 18.59 13.38
C ALA A 196 19.29 18.71 14.46
N LEU A 197 18.74 17.58 14.92
CA LEU A 197 17.69 17.55 15.95
C LEU A 197 18.21 18.00 17.31
N ALA A 198 19.40 17.53 17.72
CA ALA A 198 20.05 17.97 18.95
C ALA A 198 20.38 19.47 18.90
N ALA A 199 20.92 19.97 17.78
CA ALA A 199 21.19 21.40 17.60
C ALA A 199 19.91 22.23 17.72
N ALA A 200 18.79 21.69 17.29
CA ALA A 200 17.56 22.44 17.30
C ALA A 200 16.75 22.29 18.59
N ALA A 201 16.86 21.16 19.29
CA ALA A 201 16.52 21.03 20.71
C ALA A 201 17.26 22.09 21.54
N ASP A 202 18.55 22.29 21.25
CA ASP A 202 19.42 23.25 21.91
C ASP A 202 19.07 24.73 21.61
N ARG A 203 18.38 24.98 20.49
CA ARG A 203 17.85 26.30 20.11
C ARG A 203 16.40 26.52 20.56
N SER A 204 15.74 25.49 21.08
CA SER A 204 14.38 25.60 21.62
C SER A 204 14.34 26.46 22.88
N ARG A 205 13.26 27.25 23.02
CA ARG A 205 12.97 28.02 24.25
C ARG A 205 12.40 27.13 25.34
N ASP A 206 11.76 26.03 24.96
CA ASP A 206 11.21 25.05 25.89
C ASP A 206 12.32 24.29 26.60
N LEU A 207 12.06 23.84 27.82
CA LEU A 207 13.02 23.02 28.57
C LEU A 207 12.88 21.58 28.10
N VAL A 208 13.94 21.05 27.47
CA VAL A 208 13.95 19.69 26.93
C VAL A 208 14.94 18.84 27.70
N ALA A 209 14.47 17.69 28.20
CA ALA A 209 15.29 16.65 28.81
C ALA A 209 14.94 15.27 28.23
N VAL A 210 15.94 14.41 28.07
CA VAL A 210 15.78 13.02 27.64
C VAL A 210 16.40 12.12 28.69
N THR A 211 15.68 11.09 29.12
CA THR A 211 16.15 10.06 30.02
C THR A 211 16.17 8.68 29.39
N ASP A 212 16.91 7.75 29.96
CA ASP A 212 16.72 6.32 29.68
C ASP A 212 15.52 5.72 30.45
N ASP A 213 15.34 4.40 30.32
CA ASP A 213 14.37 3.57 31.03
C ASP A 213 14.50 3.62 32.56
N GLN A 214 15.71 3.91 33.06
CA GLN A 214 16.01 4.10 34.48
C GLN A 214 15.86 5.57 34.93
N GLN A 215 15.30 6.43 34.08
CA GLN A 215 15.14 7.86 34.32
C GLN A 215 16.46 8.60 34.63
N ARG A 216 17.58 8.13 34.07
CA ARG A 216 18.85 8.85 34.12
C ARG A 216 18.91 9.83 32.97
N ILE A 217 19.29 11.07 33.26
CA ILE A 217 19.36 12.15 32.26
C ILE A 217 20.47 11.84 31.25
N LEU A 218 20.11 11.73 29.97
CA LEU A 218 21.02 11.51 28.85
C LEU A 218 21.30 12.79 28.06
N LEU A 219 20.31 13.67 27.94
CA LEU A 219 20.42 14.92 27.19
C LEU A 219 19.57 16.02 27.84
N THR A 220 20.12 17.23 27.91
CA THR A 220 19.40 18.45 28.30
C THR A 220 19.79 19.61 27.40
N ASN A 221 18.84 20.48 27.06
CA ASN A 221 19.12 21.65 26.23
C ASN A 221 19.60 22.88 27.03
N LYS A 222 20.13 23.91 26.35
CA LYS A 222 20.56 25.17 26.98
C LYS A 222 19.48 25.85 27.83
N SER A 223 18.21 25.75 27.45
CA SER A 223 17.09 26.35 28.18
C SER A 223 16.88 25.66 29.54
N TRP A 224 16.97 24.33 29.59
CA TRP A 224 17.01 23.55 30.82
C TRP A 224 18.14 24.01 31.75
N CYS A 225 19.36 24.08 31.21
CA CYS A 225 20.55 24.53 31.94
C CYS A 225 20.40 25.96 32.50
N ARG A 226 19.86 26.89 31.68
CA ARG A 226 19.67 28.30 32.07
C ARG A 226 18.65 28.47 33.19
N VAL A 227 17.51 27.78 33.10
CA VAL A 227 16.39 27.95 34.04
C VAL A 227 16.65 27.24 35.37
N LEU A 228 17.26 26.05 35.33
CA LEU A 228 17.52 25.27 36.55
C LEU A 228 18.91 25.55 37.16
N GLY A 229 19.84 26.15 36.39
CA GLY A 229 21.21 26.46 36.83
C GLY A 229 22.19 25.28 36.73
N TRP A 230 21.98 24.39 35.77
CA TRP A 230 22.72 23.13 35.60
C TRP A 230 23.83 23.26 34.55
N ARG A 231 24.90 22.46 34.67
CA ARG A 231 25.98 22.35 33.69
C ARG A 231 25.90 21.01 32.98
N VAL A 232 26.11 21.01 31.66
CA VAL A 232 26.01 19.82 30.78
C VAL A 232 27.04 18.74 31.12
N GLU A 233 28.14 19.09 31.79
CA GLU A 233 29.27 18.17 32.08
C GLU A 233 29.08 17.33 33.35
N GLU A 234 27.96 17.47 34.08
CA GLU A 234 27.72 16.79 35.37
C GLU A 234 26.99 15.44 35.24
N GLY A 235 27.40 14.56 34.31
CA GLY A 235 27.06 13.12 34.24
C GLY A 235 25.57 12.73 34.18
N PRO A 236 25.25 11.43 33.99
CA PRO A 236 23.87 10.95 34.05
C PRO A 236 23.41 10.91 35.51
N ARG A 237 22.49 11.79 35.88
CA ARG A 237 21.86 11.81 37.21
C ARG A 237 20.42 11.28 37.15
N PRO A 238 19.90 10.74 38.26
CA PRO A 238 18.48 10.41 38.35
C PRO A 238 17.63 11.67 38.18
N PHE A 239 16.69 11.63 37.25
CA PHE A 239 15.77 12.74 36.98
C PHE A 239 14.93 13.11 38.22
N THR A 240 14.66 12.13 39.10
CA THR A 240 14.00 12.26 40.41
C THR A 240 14.67 13.26 41.36
N GLU A 241 15.97 13.54 41.23
CA GLU A 241 16.65 14.55 42.04
C GLU A 241 16.23 15.98 41.66
N THR A 242 15.72 16.15 40.44
CA THR A 242 15.54 17.44 39.77
C THR A 242 14.09 17.77 39.48
N ALA A 243 13.26 16.74 39.32
CA ALA A 243 11.88 16.81 38.89
C ALA A 243 11.02 15.91 39.79
N GLY A 244 9.81 16.37 40.09
CA GLY A 244 8.77 15.60 40.78
C GLY A 244 7.39 15.94 40.24
N GLY A 245 6.35 15.34 40.81
CA GLY A 245 4.97 15.57 40.39
C GLY A 245 4.42 14.51 39.43
N GLU A 246 3.25 14.80 38.86
CA GLU A 246 2.44 13.82 38.13
C GLU A 246 3.11 13.33 36.83
N ALA A 247 3.83 14.21 36.14
CA ALA A 247 4.64 13.90 34.96
C ALA A 247 5.61 12.72 35.17
N LEU A 248 6.30 12.68 36.32
CA LEU A 248 7.26 11.62 36.61
C LEU A 248 6.57 10.27 36.90
N ARG A 249 5.40 10.33 37.53
CA ARG A 249 4.59 9.14 37.82
C ARG A 249 4.05 8.52 36.52
N LEU A 250 3.62 9.35 35.57
CA LEU A 250 3.16 8.91 34.24
C LEU A 250 4.31 8.40 33.38
N ALA A 251 5.49 9.01 33.46
CA ALA A 251 6.70 8.47 32.83
C ALA A 251 7.05 7.06 33.35
N SER A 252 6.81 6.80 34.64
CA SER A 252 7.06 5.49 35.27
C SER A 252 5.95 4.47 35.00
N SER A 253 4.75 4.91 34.59
CA SER A 253 3.62 4.01 34.30
C SER A 253 3.67 3.40 32.90
N GLY A 254 4.68 3.73 32.10
CA GLY A 254 4.81 3.26 30.71
C GLY A 254 3.85 3.93 29.74
N ALA A 255 3.30 5.11 30.09
CA ALA A 255 2.45 5.88 29.19
C ALA A 255 3.25 6.37 27.97
N ARG A 256 2.72 6.15 26.76
CA ARG A 256 3.40 6.50 25.50
C ARG A 256 3.48 7.99 25.26
N ASP A 257 2.37 8.70 25.42
CA ASP A 257 2.31 10.16 25.38
C ASP A 257 1.47 10.62 26.56
N TRP A 258 1.90 11.69 27.20
CA TRP A 258 1.18 12.25 28.34
C TRP A 258 1.43 13.75 28.47
N GLU A 259 0.44 14.43 29.04
CA GLU A 259 0.56 15.83 29.44
C GLU A 259 0.23 15.91 30.93
N ALA A 260 1.18 16.39 31.72
CA ALA A 260 1.01 16.54 33.16
C ALA A 260 1.95 17.61 33.69
N PRO A 261 1.58 18.31 34.76
CA PRO A 261 2.48 19.27 35.38
C PRO A 261 3.69 18.57 36.00
N VAL A 262 4.86 19.18 35.82
CA VAL A 262 6.13 18.75 36.44
C VAL A 262 6.64 19.84 37.38
N THR A 263 7.09 19.42 38.55
CA THR A 263 7.69 20.28 39.56
C THR A 263 9.20 20.20 39.44
N LEU A 264 9.84 21.26 38.95
CA LEU A 264 11.29 21.32 38.76
C LEU A 264 11.97 22.10 39.89
N ARG A 265 13.03 21.53 40.47
CA ARG A 265 13.82 22.17 41.53
C ARG A 265 14.95 23.00 40.94
N ARG A 266 15.01 24.28 41.29
CA ARG A 266 16.12 25.18 40.89
C ARG A 266 17.28 25.03 41.86
N ARG A 267 18.51 25.07 41.35
CA ARG A 267 19.72 25.03 42.19
C ARG A 267 19.92 26.32 43.00
N ALA A 268 19.49 27.46 42.46
CA ALA A 268 19.74 28.80 43.03
C ALA A 268 18.53 29.42 43.77
N ALA A 269 17.36 28.78 43.77
CA ALA A 269 16.15 29.29 44.42
C ALA A 269 15.43 28.18 45.18
N PRO A 270 14.94 28.43 46.42
CA PRO A 270 14.33 27.41 47.26
C PRO A 270 12.98 26.91 46.73
N ASP A 271 12.26 27.77 46.00
CA ASP A 271 10.91 27.44 45.54
C ASP A 271 10.94 26.66 44.21
N PRO A 272 10.34 25.45 44.18
CA PRO A 272 10.23 24.66 42.98
C PRO A 272 9.27 25.33 41.99
N ILE A 273 9.54 25.18 40.70
CA ILE A 273 8.68 25.71 39.63
C ILE A 273 7.76 24.60 39.15
N LEU A 274 6.45 24.87 39.15
CA LEU A 274 5.48 24.01 38.49
C LEU A 274 5.34 24.46 37.02
N LEU A 275 5.68 23.59 36.09
CA LEU A 275 5.53 23.84 34.65
C LEU A 275 4.61 22.79 34.02
N PRO A 276 3.78 23.16 33.04
CA PRO A 276 3.14 22.19 32.19
C PRO A 276 4.22 21.41 31.42
N CYS A 277 4.13 20.08 31.46
CA CYS A 277 5.06 19.19 30.78
C CYS A 277 4.31 18.23 29.87
N ARG A 278 4.84 18.07 28.67
CA ARG A 278 4.47 17.01 27.75
C ARG A 278 5.60 16.00 27.72
N GLY A 279 5.27 14.72 27.85
CA GLY A 279 6.26 13.66 27.74
C GLY A 279 5.86 12.56 26.79
N ALA A 280 6.88 11.95 26.20
CA ALA A 280 6.74 10.87 25.23
C ALA A 280 7.74 9.75 25.55
N ALA A 281 7.24 8.52 25.67
CA ALA A 281 8.05 7.32 25.82
C ALA A 281 8.42 6.76 24.44
N VAL A 282 9.72 6.55 24.24
CA VAL A 282 10.31 5.99 23.02
C VAL A 282 10.64 4.53 23.31
N ALA A 283 10.30 3.64 22.39
CA ALA A 283 10.49 2.20 22.57
C ALA A 283 11.11 1.58 21.30
N LEU A 284 12.37 1.15 21.41
CA LEU A 284 13.07 0.36 20.40
C LEU A 284 12.49 -1.05 20.23
N THR A 285 11.88 -1.58 21.29
CA THR A 285 11.27 -2.91 21.33
C THR A 285 9.93 -2.85 22.07
N ARG A 286 9.45 -3.95 22.67
CA ARG A 286 8.20 -3.94 23.44
C ARG A 286 8.29 -3.11 24.74
N SER A 287 9.50 -2.74 25.18
CA SER A 287 9.76 -1.91 26.36
C SER A 287 10.29 -0.52 25.99
N THR A 288 9.96 0.47 26.82
CA THR A 288 10.48 1.84 26.72
C THR A 288 12.01 1.84 26.83
N SER A 289 12.69 2.44 25.84
CA SER A 289 14.14 2.67 25.84
C SER A 289 14.49 4.06 26.37
N HIS A 290 13.69 5.07 26.02
CA HIS A 290 13.94 6.46 26.41
C HIS A 290 12.63 7.21 26.75
N VAL A 291 12.72 8.28 27.52
CA VAL A 291 11.59 9.19 27.78
C VAL A 291 12.01 10.63 27.51
N VAL A 292 11.22 11.35 26.72
CA VAL A 292 11.43 12.76 26.41
C VAL A 292 10.48 13.62 27.22
N PHE A 293 11.00 14.67 27.85
CA PHE A 293 10.26 15.66 28.63
C PHE A 293 10.41 17.03 27.97
N VAL A 294 9.28 17.69 27.68
CA VAL A 294 9.21 19.05 27.14
C VAL A 294 8.39 19.90 28.10
N CYS A 295 9.02 20.89 28.74
CA CYS A 295 8.34 21.78 29.69
C CYS A 295 8.22 23.18 29.09
N GLU A 296 6.99 23.69 29.02
CA GLU A 296 6.74 25.03 28.48
C GLU A 296 7.02 26.08 29.56
N PRO A 297 7.86 27.10 29.27
CA PRO A 297 8.12 28.17 30.22
C PRO A 297 6.86 29.06 30.36
N THR A 298 6.40 29.30 31.58
CA THR A 298 5.31 30.25 31.82
C THR A 298 5.80 31.68 31.55
N ASN A 299 5.02 32.47 30.79
CA ASN A 299 5.30 33.87 30.41
C ASN A 299 5.42 34.86 31.60
N ALA A 300 5.55 34.38 32.83
CA ALA A 300 5.57 35.17 34.06
C ALA A 300 6.99 35.58 34.52
N MET A 301 7.99 35.52 33.65
CA MET A 301 9.39 35.85 33.98
C MET A 301 10.00 36.91 33.03
N ASP A 302 9.18 37.83 32.52
CA ASP A 302 9.64 39.13 31.95
C ASP A 302 9.46 40.28 32.96
N GLY A 303 9.62 39.96 34.25
CA GLY A 303 9.82 40.95 35.31
C GLY A 303 11.31 40.96 35.69
N GLU A 304 11.97 42.08 35.42
CA GLU A 304 13.34 42.44 35.83
C GLU A 304 14.51 41.92 34.98
N ARG A 305 14.89 42.77 34.00
CA ARG A 305 16.25 43.29 33.72
C ARG A 305 16.27 43.78 32.27
N GLY A 306 16.55 45.02 31.90
CA GLY A 306 16.85 46.27 32.57
C GLY A 306 17.00 47.29 31.42
N ARG A 307 16.47 48.50 31.58
CA ARG A 307 16.61 49.58 30.61
C ARG A 307 18.10 49.86 30.34
N GLY A 308 18.52 49.67 29.09
CA GLY A 308 19.83 50.05 28.60
C GLY A 308 19.69 50.69 27.22
N SER A 309 19.88 52.01 27.19
CA SER A 309 19.83 52.87 26.01
C SER A 309 21.10 52.76 25.15
N LEU A 310 20.98 53.28 23.92
CA LEU A 310 22.02 53.82 23.03
C LEU A 310 22.71 52.92 21.99
N HIS A 311 22.37 53.27 20.72
CA HIS A 311 23.26 53.66 19.62
C HIS A 311 24.07 52.57 18.90
N SER A 312 23.78 52.35 17.61
CA SER A 312 24.40 53.03 16.46
C SER A 312 25.84 52.55 16.22
N ILE A 313 26.10 51.94 15.05
CA ILE A 313 27.13 52.38 14.08
C ILE A 313 27.29 51.37 12.93
N ARG A 314 27.01 51.89 11.73
CA ARG A 314 27.65 51.73 10.40
C ARG A 314 27.69 50.40 9.64
N ARG A 315 27.04 50.51 8.46
CA ARG A 315 27.44 50.02 7.12
C ARG A 315 28.94 49.74 6.92
N GLY A 316 29.21 48.71 6.12
CA GLY A 316 30.40 48.56 5.28
C GLY A 316 30.11 47.59 4.14
N SER A 317 29.69 48.14 3.00
CA SER A 317 29.55 47.45 1.70
C SER A 317 30.91 47.18 1.06
N LEU A 318 31.01 46.11 0.28
CA LEU A 318 31.77 46.12 -0.98
C LEU A 318 31.12 45.14 -1.96
N ASP A 319 30.41 45.73 -2.93
CA ASP A 319 29.98 45.13 -4.20
C ASP A 319 31.19 44.92 -5.12
N VAL A 320 31.18 43.84 -5.89
CA VAL A 320 31.63 43.87 -7.30
C VAL A 320 30.54 43.19 -8.15
N ARG A 321 30.00 43.98 -9.08
CA ARG A 321 28.85 43.69 -9.96
C ARG A 321 29.25 43.00 -11.28
N SER A 322 28.27 42.22 -11.77
CA SER A 322 27.79 42.00 -13.16
C SER A 322 28.77 41.47 -14.24
N VAL A 323 28.38 40.60 -15.17
CA VAL A 323 27.34 40.77 -16.23
C VAL A 323 26.76 39.38 -16.60
N ALA A 324 25.49 39.09 -16.28
CA ALA A 324 24.27 39.11 -17.12
C ALA A 324 24.08 37.93 -18.11
N SER A 325 23.06 37.09 -17.83
CA SER A 325 22.00 36.75 -18.78
C SER A 325 20.73 36.33 -18.01
N ASP A 326 19.75 37.23 -18.01
CA ASP A 326 18.42 37.15 -17.41
C ASP A 326 17.49 36.14 -18.13
N GLY A 327 16.51 35.61 -17.38
CA GLY A 327 15.44 34.79 -17.94
C GLY A 327 14.46 34.18 -16.93
N LEU A 328 13.79 35.02 -16.13
CA LEU A 328 12.50 34.77 -15.46
C LEU A 328 12.42 33.72 -14.33
N ARG A 329 12.74 34.16 -13.10
CA ARG A 329 12.09 33.68 -11.87
C ARG A 329 11.91 34.83 -10.86
N ARG A 330 10.67 34.95 -10.37
CA ARG A 330 10.22 35.60 -9.10
C ARG A 330 9.91 37.10 -9.10
N THR A 331 8.68 37.40 -9.49
CA THR A 331 7.69 38.14 -8.69
C THR A 331 6.44 37.22 -8.67
N SER A 332 5.67 36.95 -7.62
CA SER A 332 5.36 37.59 -6.36
C SER A 332 4.64 36.55 -5.46
N LEU A 333 5.26 36.07 -4.39
CA LEU A 333 4.60 35.27 -3.34
C LEU A 333 3.99 36.13 -2.21
N ALA A 334 4.01 37.46 -2.38
CA ALA A 334 3.40 38.41 -1.45
C ALA A 334 1.99 38.88 -1.89
N LYS A 335 1.28 38.10 -2.73
CA LYS A 335 -0.06 38.43 -3.23
C LYS A 335 -1.09 37.29 -3.09
N LEU A 336 -0.83 36.30 -2.24
CA LEU A 336 -1.74 35.19 -1.94
C LEU A 336 -2.57 35.37 -0.66
N GLN A 337 -2.53 36.55 -0.03
CA GLN A 337 -3.43 36.92 1.08
C GLN A 337 -4.72 37.61 0.61
N GLY A 338 -5.23 37.22 -0.56
CA GLY A 338 -6.44 37.84 -1.14
C GLY A 338 -7.16 36.99 -2.19
N LEU A 339 -6.93 35.67 -2.22
CA LEU A 339 -7.72 34.76 -3.05
C LEU A 339 -8.73 34.04 -2.14
N PRO A 340 -10.05 34.12 -2.43
CA PRO A 340 -11.06 33.36 -1.71
C PRO A 340 -11.05 31.94 -2.27
N LEU A 341 -9.99 31.18 -1.99
CA LEU A 341 -9.97 29.75 -2.25
C LEU A 341 -10.61 29.05 -1.05
N GLU A 342 -11.92 29.27 -0.92
CA GLU A 342 -12.76 28.46 -0.06
C GLU A 342 -13.06 27.16 -0.82
N ALA A 343 -12.82 25.99 -0.20
CA ALA A 343 -13.17 24.73 -0.83
C ALA A 343 -14.68 24.74 -1.12
N PRO A 344 -15.15 24.28 -2.30
CA PRO A 344 -16.57 24.30 -2.65
C PRO A 344 -17.47 23.69 -1.56
N ILE A 345 -16.97 22.66 -0.87
CA ILE A 345 -17.65 22.03 0.28
C ILE A 345 -17.88 23.00 1.44
N THR A 346 -16.90 23.86 1.74
CA THR A 346 -17.00 24.88 2.78
C THR A 346 -18.01 25.95 2.38
N LYS A 347 -18.07 26.32 1.09
CA LYS A 347 -19.09 27.24 0.56
C LYS A 347 -20.51 26.64 0.61
N VAL A 348 -20.66 25.35 0.31
CA VAL A 348 -21.94 24.62 0.43
C VAL A 348 -22.37 24.54 1.89
N ILE A 349 -21.47 24.21 2.81
CA ILE A 349 -21.74 24.21 4.25
C ILE A 349 -22.17 25.60 4.72
N THR A 350 -21.48 26.66 4.29
CA THR A 350 -21.83 28.05 4.63
C THR A 350 -23.22 28.45 4.08
N LEU A 351 -23.56 28.07 2.85
CA LEU A 351 -24.89 28.32 2.26
C LEU A 351 -26.00 27.55 2.98
N LEU A 352 -25.76 26.28 3.31
CA LEU A 352 -26.69 25.46 4.09
C LEU A 352 -26.87 26.04 5.50
N SER A 353 -25.78 26.40 6.18
CA SER A 353 -25.84 27.05 7.49
C SER A 353 -26.57 28.39 7.45
N ALA A 354 -26.40 29.21 6.39
CA ALA A 354 -27.16 30.45 6.23
C ALA A 354 -28.66 30.20 5.99
N ALA A 355 -29.03 29.10 5.31
CA ALA A 355 -30.42 28.70 5.10
C ALA A 355 -31.15 28.24 6.38
N THR A 356 -30.44 28.13 7.52
CA THR A 356 -31.07 27.88 8.83
C THR A 356 -31.71 29.14 9.43
N GLU A 357 -31.29 30.34 9.02
CA GLU A 357 -31.86 31.60 9.52
C GLU A 357 -33.27 31.81 8.97
N GLY A 358 -34.29 31.59 9.82
CA GLY A 358 -35.71 31.78 9.48
C GLY A 358 -36.44 30.54 8.99
N ALA A 359 -35.79 29.36 8.97
CA ALA A 359 -36.43 28.11 8.60
C ALA A 359 -37.19 27.44 9.78
N PRO A 360 -38.24 26.63 9.51
CA PRO A 360 -38.90 25.84 10.54
C PRO A 360 -37.93 24.88 11.27
N PRO A 361 -38.16 24.55 12.55
CA PRO A 361 -37.26 23.69 13.34
C PRO A 361 -36.99 22.31 12.70
N SER A 362 -37.97 21.74 11.99
CA SER A 362 -37.82 20.49 11.25
C SER A 362 -36.86 20.62 10.06
N THR A 363 -36.86 21.77 9.39
CA THR A 363 -35.98 22.08 8.26
C THR A 363 -34.56 22.37 8.74
N VAL A 364 -34.41 23.11 9.85
CA VAL A 364 -33.11 23.34 10.49
C VAL A 364 -32.46 22.02 10.88
N ALA A 365 -33.20 21.09 11.50
CA ALA A 365 -32.68 19.76 11.86
C ALA A 365 -32.31 18.88 10.65
N CYS A 366 -32.92 19.09 9.48
CA CYS A 366 -32.51 18.42 8.24
C CYS A 366 -31.24 19.05 7.65
N ILE A 367 -31.14 20.38 7.68
CA ILE A 367 -29.98 21.12 7.20
C ILE A 367 -28.74 20.84 8.06
N GLU A 368 -28.88 20.82 9.38
CA GLU A 368 -27.79 20.47 10.31
C GLU A 368 -27.28 19.04 10.07
N ARG A 369 -28.19 18.08 9.86
CA ARG A 369 -27.80 16.70 9.48
C ARG A 369 -27.05 16.64 8.15
N ALA A 370 -27.49 17.39 7.14
CA ALA A 370 -26.80 17.47 5.86
C ALA A 370 -25.40 18.09 6.00
N VAL A 371 -25.25 19.15 6.82
CA VAL A 371 -23.97 19.79 7.12
C VAL A 371 -23.03 18.83 7.85
N ASP A 372 -23.52 18.05 8.81
CA ASP A 372 -22.71 17.05 9.52
C ASP A 372 -22.24 15.92 8.59
N MET A 373 -23.11 15.43 7.70
CA MET A 373 -22.71 14.46 6.66
C MET A 373 -21.62 15.04 5.73
N LEU A 374 -21.76 16.29 5.30
CA LEU A 374 -20.79 16.99 4.44
C LEU A 374 -19.45 17.32 5.15
N ARG A 375 -19.44 17.40 6.49
CA ARG A 375 -18.23 17.62 7.31
C ARG A 375 -17.41 16.35 7.51
N THR A 376 -18.02 15.17 7.41
CA THR A 376 -17.28 13.90 7.46
C THR A 376 -16.49 13.68 6.17
N SER A 377 -15.26 13.18 6.28
CA SER A 377 -14.35 12.95 5.13
C SER A 377 -14.79 11.82 4.20
N GLU A 378 -15.93 11.18 4.47
CA GLU A 378 -16.42 10.00 3.78
C GLU A 378 -17.86 10.21 3.29
N LEU A 379 -18.05 11.21 2.43
CA LEU A 379 -19.31 11.53 1.75
C LEU A 379 -19.98 10.36 1.01
N TYR A 380 -19.20 9.32 0.71
CA TYR A 380 -19.63 8.10 0.03
C TYR A 380 -19.39 6.85 0.88
N SER A 381 -19.08 6.99 2.18
CA SER A 381 -19.02 5.84 3.10
C SER A 381 -20.39 5.20 3.18
N PRO A 382 -20.49 3.86 3.16
CA PRO A 382 -21.76 3.18 3.33
C PRO A 382 -22.35 3.50 4.71
N GLN A 383 -23.31 4.42 4.78
CA GLN A 383 -24.22 4.52 5.90
C GLN A 383 -25.39 3.58 5.63
N MET A 384 -25.36 2.40 6.26
CA MET A 384 -26.54 1.55 6.37
C MET A 384 -27.67 2.41 6.95
N LYS A 385 -28.83 2.49 6.28
CA LYS A 385 -30.01 3.11 6.90
C LYS A 385 -30.21 2.46 8.27
N ASP A 386 -30.17 3.25 9.34
CA ASP A 386 -30.49 2.80 10.70
C ASP A 386 -31.98 2.46 10.78
N GLU A 387 -32.40 1.38 10.11
CA GLU A 387 -33.67 0.72 10.37
C GLU A 387 -33.41 -0.39 11.41
N PRO A 388 -33.81 -0.20 12.68
CA PRO A 388 -33.57 -1.18 13.75
C PRO A 388 -34.28 -2.53 13.53
N LYS A 389 -35.08 -2.68 12.48
CA LYS A 389 -35.67 -3.96 12.06
C LYS A 389 -34.74 -4.79 11.18
N LEU A 390 -33.85 -4.17 10.39
CA LEU A 390 -33.02 -4.87 9.40
C LEU A 390 -31.80 -5.59 10.00
N ARG A 391 -31.19 -5.06 11.07
CA ARG A 391 -30.01 -5.67 11.73
C ARG A 391 -30.30 -7.02 12.39
N VAL A 392 -31.58 -7.40 12.52
CA VAL A 392 -32.01 -8.62 13.21
C VAL A 392 -32.49 -9.70 12.24
N GLU A 393 -32.89 -9.35 11.01
CA GLU A 393 -33.56 -10.31 10.11
C GLU A 393 -32.62 -11.14 9.20
N ASP A 394 -31.41 -10.65 8.84
CA ASP A 394 -30.47 -11.42 8.01
C ASP A 394 -28.97 -11.20 8.35
N PRO A 395 -28.42 -11.97 9.32
CA PRO A 395 -27.01 -11.88 9.70
C PRO A 395 -26.05 -12.35 8.61
N ILE A 396 -26.49 -13.21 7.68
CA ILE A 396 -25.64 -13.77 6.63
C ILE A 396 -25.31 -12.69 5.58
N ALA A 397 -26.32 -11.96 5.14
CA ALA A 397 -26.14 -10.83 4.22
C ALA A 397 -25.25 -9.75 4.84
N THR A 398 -25.46 -9.45 6.12
CA THR A 398 -24.68 -8.42 6.85
C THR A 398 -23.21 -8.79 6.94
N ASP A 399 -22.88 -10.04 7.23
CA ASP A 399 -21.49 -10.51 7.30
C ASP A 399 -20.82 -10.57 5.92
N LEU A 400 -21.54 -11.00 4.87
CA LEU A 400 -21.02 -10.97 3.50
C LEU A 400 -20.63 -9.55 3.09
N ILE A 401 -21.54 -8.60 3.28
CA ILE A 401 -21.32 -7.20 2.92
C ILE A 401 -20.22 -6.61 3.81
N GLY A 402 -20.24 -6.91 5.10
CA GLY A 402 -19.20 -6.52 6.04
C GLY A 402 -17.82 -6.98 5.58
N ALA A 403 -17.67 -8.24 5.18
CA ALA A 403 -16.40 -8.77 4.70
C ALA A 403 -15.97 -8.19 3.35
N LEU A 404 -16.90 -8.05 2.40
CA LEU A 404 -16.64 -7.45 1.08
C LEU A 404 -16.20 -5.98 1.19
N LEU A 405 -16.75 -5.25 2.17
CA LEU A 405 -16.50 -3.82 2.38
C LEU A 405 -15.45 -3.54 3.46
N SER A 406 -15.09 -4.54 4.27
CA SER A 406 -14.06 -4.40 5.30
C SER A 406 -12.69 -4.28 4.63
N GLN A 407 -11.96 -3.23 5.00
CA GLN A 407 -10.51 -3.31 4.98
C GLN A 407 -10.07 -3.76 6.37
N GLY A 408 -8.96 -4.50 6.44
CA GLY A 408 -8.15 -4.50 7.65
C GLY A 408 -7.91 -3.05 8.13
N PRO A 409 -7.57 -2.81 9.41
CA PRO A 409 -7.59 -1.48 10.02
C PRO A 409 -6.98 -0.41 9.12
N THR A 410 -7.82 0.54 8.71
CA THR A 410 -7.53 1.56 7.70
C THR A 410 -6.62 2.65 8.27
N ASN A 411 -5.51 2.92 7.59
CA ASN A 411 -4.78 4.19 7.68
C ASN A 411 -4.55 4.69 6.25
N ILE A 412 -5.38 5.63 5.80
CA ILE A 412 -5.31 6.22 4.46
C ILE A 412 -4.14 7.22 4.42
N ILE A 413 -3.06 6.89 3.71
CA ILE A 413 -2.11 7.89 3.18
C ILE A 413 -1.75 7.53 1.74
N SER A 414 -2.05 8.47 0.84
CA SER A 414 -1.79 8.42 -0.60
C SER A 414 -0.29 8.39 -0.95
N SER A 415 0.02 7.53 -1.92
CA SER A 415 1.35 7.12 -2.41
C SER A 415 2.02 8.16 -3.32
N ARG A 416 3.35 8.30 -3.18
CA ARG A 416 4.25 8.75 -4.26
C ARG A 416 5.24 7.63 -4.61
N ARG A 417 5.09 7.11 -5.82
CA ARG A 417 5.97 6.17 -6.54
C ARG A 417 7.45 6.61 -6.56
N SER A 418 8.37 5.65 -6.39
CA SER A 418 8.99 4.97 -7.55
C SER A 418 9.87 3.81 -7.10
N SER A 419 9.71 2.69 -7.79
CA SER A 419 10.40 1.41 -7.68
C SER A 419 11.63 1.35 -8.61
N ASN A 420 12.58 0.48 -8.26
CA ASN A 420 12.99 -0.67 -9.08
C ASN A 420 14.00 -1.54 -8.30
N ASP A 421 13.68 -2.81 -8.08
CA ASP A 421 14.61 -3.91 -8.40
C ASP A 421 13.85 -5.22 -8.67
N SER A 422 14.43 -6.05 -9.53
CA SER A 422 13.87 -7.29 -10.07
C SER A 422 14.57 -8.49 -9.46
N THR A 423 13.80 -9.45 -8.92
CA THR A 423 14.29 -10.80 -8.62
C THR A 423 13.87 -11.80 -9.69
N VAL A 424 14.87 -12.59 -10.07
CA VAL A 424 14.90 -13.66 -11.08
C VAL A 424 14.10 -14.87 -10.60
N VAL A 425 13.18 -15.37 -11.43
CA VAL A 425 12.55 -16.69 -11.25
C VAL A 425 13.10 -17.68 -12.28
N ARG A 426 13.39 -18.88 -11.78
CA ARG A 426 14.14 -19.95 -12.44
C ARG A 426 13.22 -20.78 -13.34
N GLN A 427 13.74 -21.14 -14.52
CA GLN A 427 13.09 -21.90 -15.59
C GLN A 427 12.61 -23.30 -15.18
N THR A 428 11.44 -23.70 -15.68
CA THR A 428 11.09 -25.10 -15.94
C THR A 428 10.41 -25.28 -17.31
N ASN A 429 11.05 -26.13 -18.12
CA ASN A 429 10.68 -26.84 -19.35
C ASN A 429 9.45 -26.42 -20.19
N ARG A 430 9.77 -26.05 -21.44
CA ARG A 430 8.85 -25.82 -22.56
C ARG A 430 8.32 -27.12 -23.16
N THR A 431 7.01 -27.17 -23.40
CA THR A 431 6.39 -28.04 -24.41
C THR A 431 5.74 -27.18 -25.49
N ASN A 432 6.26 -27.23 -26.71
CA ASN A 432 5.64 -26.59 -27.88
C ASN A 432 4.44 -27.42 -28.33
N ILE A 433 3.23 -26.84 -28.30
CA ILE A 433 2.02 -27.44 -28.89
C ILE A 433 1.57 -26.57 -30.07
N LYS A 434 1.49 -27.17 -31.26
CA LYS A 434 0.78 -26.61 -32.42
C LYS A 434 -0.73 -26.82 -32.20
N HIS A 435 -1.52 -25.76 -32.10
CA HIS A 435 -2.98 -25.85 -31.98
C HIS A 435 -3.62 -26.22 -33.33
N LYS A 436 -4.22 -27.41 -33.39
CA LYS A 436 -5.37 -27.67 -34.26
C LYS A 436 -6.61 -27.55 -33.37
N THR A 437 -7.34 -26.44 -33.48
CA THR A 437 -8.62 -26.24 -32.79
C THR A 437 -9.60 -27.30 -33.29
N SER A 438 -10.25 -28.06 -32.40
CA SER A 438 -11.30 -29.00 -32.79
C SER A 438 -12.51 -28.23 -33.34
N GLY A 439 -13.27 -28.81 -34.27
CA GLY A 439 -14.44 -28.15 -34.88
C GLY A 439 -15.43 -27.65 -33.83
N GLN A 440 -15.73 -28.46 -32.82
CA GLN A 440 -16.62 -28.12 -31.71
C GLN A 440 -16.12 -26.93 -30.87
N LEU A 441 -14.80 -26.79 -30.66
CA LEU A 441 -14.25 -25.67 -29.90
C LEU A 441 -14.40 -24.36 -30.68
N ARG A 442 -14.26 -24.43 -32.01
CA ARG A 442 -14.49 -23.27 -32.88
C ARG A 442 -15.95 -22.84 -32.87
N GLU A 443 -16.87 -23.80 -33.01
CA GLU A 443 -18.32 -23.55 -32.94
C GLU A 443 -18.73 -22.87 -31.63
N LEU A 444 -18.16 -23.30 -30.49
CA LEU A 444 -18.39 -22.62 -29.21
C LEU A 444 -17.80 -21.20 -29.22
N LEU A 445 -16.55 -21.02 -29.65
CA LEU A 445 -15.90 -19.70 -29.68
C LEU A 445 -16.58 -18.70 -30.64
N ASP A 446 -17.29 -19.18 -31.65
CA ASP A 446 -18.09 -18.31 -32.53
C ASP A 446 -19.26 -17.64 -31.79
N THR A 447 -19.76 -18.23 -30.70
CA THR A 447 -20.78 -17.64 -29.83
C THR A 447 -20.18 -16.81 -28.67
N ALA A 448 -18.88 -16.50 -28.70
CA ALA A 448 -18.19 -15.79 -27.61
C ALA A 448 -18.76 -14.39 -27.28
N LEU A 449 -19.51 -13.77 -28.19
CA LEU A 449 -20.17 -12.47 -27.98
C LEU A 449 -21.65 -12.61 -27.62
N THR A 450 -22.11 -13.77 -27.14
CA THR A 450 -23.46 -13.90 -26.58
C THR A 450 -23.42 -13.86 -25.05
N TRP A 451 -24.42 -13.27 -24.41
CA TRP A 451 -24.44 -13.17 -22.93
C TRP A 451 -24.59 -14.54 -22.24
N ASP A 452 -25.17 -15.51 -22.95
CA ASP A 452 -25.39 -16.89 -22.52
C ASP A 452 -24.25 -17.85 -22.89
N PHE A 453 -23.06 -17.31 -23.17
CA PHE A 453 -21.85 -18.07 -23.52
C PHE A 453 -21.54 -19.19 -22.51
N GLU A 454 -21.28 -20.41 -23.00
CA GLU A 454 -21.02 -21.58 -22.16
C GLU A 454 -19.58 -21.62 -21.61
N ILE A 455 -19.26 -20.74 -20.67
CA ILE A 455 -17.90 -20.57 -20.13
C ILE A 455 -17.32 -21.85 -19.50
N PHE A 456 -18.12 -22.63 -18.78
CA PHE A 456 -17.67 -23.90 -18.18
C PHE A 456 -17.46 -25.00 -19.22
N ARG A 457 -18.23 -24.99 -20.31
CA ARG A 457 -17.97 -25.89 -21.44
C ARG A 457 -16.65 -25.55 -22.11
N LEU A 458 -16.30 -24.26 -22.20
CA LEU A 458 -14.99 -23.84 -22.67
C LEU A 458 -13.87 -24.32 -21.73
N GLU A 459 -14.03 -24.17 -20.42
CA GLU A 459 -13.09 -24.68 -19.40
C GLU A 459 -12.81 -26.18 -19.61
N ASP A 460 -13.85 -26.99 -19.77
CA ASP A 460 -13.74 -28.44 -20.02
C ASP A 460 -13.01 -28.74 -21.34
N MET A 461 -13.43 -28.11 -22.44
CA MET A 461 -12.88 -28.36 -23.77
C MET A 461 -11.43 -27.93 -23.92
N THR A 462 -11.02 -26.89 -23.17
CA THR A 462 -9.66 -26.36 -23.16
C THR A 462 -8.77 -26.99 -22.08
N ARG A 463 -9.34 -27.86 -21.23
CA ARG A 463 -8.66 -28.51 -20.09
C ARG A 463 -8.09 -27.50 -19.11
N GLY A 464 -8.93 -26.56 -18.67
CA GLY A 464 -8.55 -25.49 -17.73
C GLY A 464 -7.69 -24.39 -18.37
N ARG A 465 -7.83 -24.18 -19.69
CA ARG A 465 -7.17 -23.08 -20.40
C ARG A 465 -8.14 -22.16 -21.17
N PRO A 466 -9.25 -21.72 -20.55
CA PRO A 466 -10.26 -20.94 -21.25
C PRO A 466 -9.78 -19.53 -21.63
N LEU A 467 -8.96 -18.88 -20.79
CA LEU A 467 -8.52 -17.51 -20.99
C LEU A 467 -7.65 -17.36 -22.24
N THR A 468 -6.72 -18.29 -22.48
CA THR A 468 -5.89 -18.23 -23.69
C THR A 468 -6.72 -18.38 -24.96
N HIS A 469 -7.66 -19.34 -24.98
CA HIS A 469 -8.45 -19.61 -26.19
C HIS A 469 -9.46 -18.51 -26.46
N LEU A 470 -10.20 -18.10 -25.43
CA LEU A 470 -11.19 -17.02 -25.54
C LEU A 470 -10.53 -15.68 -25.82
N GLY A 471 -9.40 -15.39 -25.16
CA GLY A 471 -8.64 -14.17 -25.38
C GLY A 471 -8.11 -14.06 -26.81
N LEU A 472 -7.61 -15.15 -27.41
CA LEU A 472 -7.18 -15.11 -28.82
C LEU A 472 -8.35 -14.82 -29.77
N THR A 473 -9.54 -15.37 -29.50
CA THR A 473 -10.74 -15.09 -30.29
C THR A 473 -11.22 -13.65 -30.09
N LEU A 474 -11.43 -13.20 -28.86
CA LEU A 474 -11.98 -11.88 -28.57
C LEU A 474 -10.95 -10.78 -28.84
N MET A 475 -9.80 -10.80 -28.16
CA MET A 475 -8.79 -9.75 -28.26
C MET A 475 -8.11 -9.76 -29.64
N GLY A 476 -7.75 -10.94 -30.16
CA GLY A 476 -7.06 -11.06 -31.44
C GLY A 476 -8.00 -10.86 -32.64
N GLN A 477 -9.08 -11.66 -32.72
CA GLN A 477 -9.89 -11.74 -33.95
C GLN A 477 -11.07 -10.78 -34.00
N ARG A 478 -11.71 -10.47 -32.86
CA ARG A 478 -12.90 -9.59 -32.83
C ARG A 478 -12.53 -8.12 -32.66
N PHE A 479 -11.61 -7.81 -31.74
CA PHE A 479 -11.25 -6.44 -31.37
C PHE A 479 -9.94 -5.93 -32.00
N ASP A 480 -9.25 -6.74 -32.81
CA ASP A 480 -7.95 -6.42 -33.44
C ASP A 480 -6.97 -5.71 -32.49
N LEU A 481 -6.77 -6.31 -31.32
CA LEU A 481 -5.86 -5.78 -30.31
C LEU A 481 -4.40 -5.80 -30.80
N CYS A 482 -4.06 -6.75 -31.67
CA CYS A 482 -2.76 -6.81 -32.34
C CYS A 482 -2.49 -5.55 -33.18
N GLY A 483 -3.46 -5.14 -34.01
CA GLY A 483 -3.38 -3.90 -34.78
C GLY A 483 -3.30 -2.66 -33.88
N THR A 484 -4.14 -2.60 -32.84
CA THR A 484 -4.20 -1.47 -31.91
C THR A 484 -2.91 -1.27 -31.09
N LEU A 485 -2.27 -2.37 -30.66
CA LEU A 485 -1.04 -2.33 -29.85
C LEU A 485 0.25 -2.50 -30.67
N GLU A 486 0.11 -2.56 -31.99
CA GLU A 486 1.21 -2.82 -32.94
C GLU A 486 2.01 -4.10 -32.62
N CYS A 487 1.35 -5.15 -32.13
CA CYS A 487 2.00 -6.41 -31.77
C CYS A 487 1.56 -7.58 -32.66
N ASP A 488 2.39 -8.62 -32.76
CA ASP A 488 2.06 -9.82 -33.52
C ASP A 488 1.18 -10.80 -32.71
N GLU A 489 0.32 -11.57 -33.38
CA GLU A 489 -0.58 -12.55 -32.74
C GLU A 489 0.17 -13.57 -31.86
N ARG A 490 1.41 -13.88 -32.21
CA ARG A 490 2.25 -14.79 -31.42
C ARG A 490 2.64 -14.17 -30.08
N THR A 491 2.95 -12.87 -30.06
CA THR A 491 3.21 -12.11 -28.84
C THR A 491 1.96 -12.06 -27.96
N LEU A 492 0.78 -11.83 -28.54
CA LEU A 492 -0.49 -11.89 -27.81
C LEU A 492 -0.76 -13.29 -27.23
N ALA A 493 -0.54 -14.36 -28.01
CA ALA A 493 -0.70 -15.74 -27.55
C ALA A 493 0.23 -16.09 -26.38
N ASN A 494 1.49 -15.64 -26.45
CA ASN A 494 2.46 -15.82 -25.37
C ASN A 494 2.06 -15.02 -24.12
N TRP A 495 1.55 -13.81 -24.30
CA TRP A 495 1.06 -12.97 -23.21
C TRP A 495 -0.13 -13.62 -22.49
N LEU A 496 -1.16 -14.02 -23.24
CA LEU A 496 -2.32 -14.72 -22.69
C LEU A 496 -1.93 -16.01 -21.96
N THR A 497 -1.03 -16.79 -22.55
CA THR A 497 -0.50 -18.01 -21.89
C THR A 497 0.23 -17.66 -20.60
N THR A 498 1.05 -16.60 -20.60
CA THR A 498 1.81 -16.18 -19.41
C THR A 498 0.87 -15.72 -18.31
N ILE A 499 -0.13 -14.89 -18.62
CA ILE A 499 -1.13 -14.44 -17.66
C ILE A 499 -1.94 -15.64 -17.12
N GLU A 500 -2.48 -16.49 -17.99
CA GLU A 500 -3.26 -17.67 -17.61
C GLU A 500 -2.48 -18.62 -16.69
N THR A 501 -1.19 -18.86 -16.95
CA THR A 501 -0.35 -19.72 -16.11
C THR A 501 -0.08 -19.16 -14.71
N ASN A 502 -0.29 -17.86 -14.49
CA ASN A 502 -0.17 -17.23 -13.19
C ASN A 502 -1.51 -17.13 -12.44
N TYR A 503 -2.63 -17.57 -13.03
CA TYR A 503 -3.82 -17.89 -12.25
C TYR A 503 -3.66 -19.23 -11.55
N ARG A 504 -4.11 -19.32 -10.29
CA ARG A 504 -3.94 -20.53 -9.48
C ARG A 504 -5.08 -21.52 -9.80
N PRO A 505 -4.81 -22.68 -10.43
CA PRO A 505 -5.86 -23.61 -10.85
C PRO A 505 -6.52 -24.35 -9.66
N LYS A 506 -5.98 -24.18 -8.44
CA LYS A 506 -6.54 -24.77 -7.22
C LYS A 506 -7.69 -23.94 -6.63
N ASN A 507 -7.77 -22.65 -6.98
CA ASN A 507 -8.84 -21.78 -6.53
C ASN A 507 -10.15 -22.23 -7.19
N SER A 508 -11.23 -22.32 -6.43
CA SER A 508 -12.53 -22.72 -6.96
C SER A 508 -13.15 -21.60 -7.80
N TYR A 509 -12.98 -20.34 -7.38
CA TYR A 509 -13.52 -19.16 -8.05
C TYR A 509 -12.45 -18.35 -8.75
N HIS A 510 -11.48 -17.78 -8.03
CA HIS A 510 -10.49 -16.85 -8.59
C HIS A 510 -9.37 -17.59 -9.37
N ASN A 511 -9.76 -18.24 -10.46
CA ASN A 511 -8.90 -18.95 -11.41
C ASN A 511 -9.06 -18.36 -12.82
N SER A 512 -8.36 -18.92 -13.82
CA SER A 512 -8.40 -18.40 -15.20
C SER A 512 -9.77 -18.46 -15.87
N THR A 513 -10.70 -19.29 -15.37
CA THR A 513 -12.07 -19.36 -15.89
C THR A 513 -12.87 -18.13 -15.48
N HIS A 514 -12.71 -17.63 -14.25
CA HIS A 514 -13.30 -16.36 -13.81
C HIS A 514 -12.76 -15.21 -14.67
N ALA A 515 -11.45 -15.12 -14.84
CA ALA A 515 -10.83 -14.10 -15.69
C ALA A 515 -11.33 -14.16 -17.15
N ALA A 516 -11.57 -15.36 -17.69
CA ALA A 516 -12.15 -15.53 -19.01
C ALA A 516 -13.63 -15.08 -19.07
N ASP A 517 -14.42 -15.33 -18.01
CA ASP A 517 -15.80 -14.85 -17.92
C ASP A 517 -15.88 -13.33 -17.87
N VAL A 518 -15.02 -12.69 -17.07
CA VAL A 518 -14.93 -11.23 -16.98
C VAL A 518 -14.46 -10.62 -18.30
N LEU A 519 -13.47 -11.23 -18.97
CA LEU A 519 -13.04 -10.82 -20.31
C LEU A 519 -14.19 -10.90 -21.31
N GLN A 520 -15.00 -11.96 -21.25
CA GLN A 520 -16.16 -12.15 -22.10
C GLN A 520 -17.23 -11.09 -21.85
N ALA A 521 -17.54 -10.80 -20.58
CA ALA A 521 -18.49 -9.75 -20.21
C ALA A 521 -18.04 -8.37 -20.67
N VAL A 522 -16.77 -8.01 -20.47
CA VAL A 522 -16.22 -6.74 -20.97
C VAL A 522 -16.29 -6.66 -22.49
N ALA A 523 -15.92 -7.73 -23.21
CA ALA A 523 -16.04 -7.78 -24.66
C ALA A 523 -17.51 -7.60 -25.12
N PHE A 524 -18.46 -8.23 -24.43
CA PHE A 524 -19.88 -8.07 -24.72
C PHE A 524 -20.35 -6.63 -24.49
N PHE A 525 -19.91 -5.98 -23.40
CA PHE A 525 -20.24 -4.58 -23.14
C PHE A 525 -19.67 -3.65 -24.21
N LEU A 526 -18.41 -3.84 -24.60
CA LEU A 526 -17.76 -3.05 -25.64
C LEU A 526 -18.47 -3.16 -27.00
N GLU A 527 -19.23 -4.23 -27.24
CA GLU A 527 -20.05 -4.38 -28.45
C GLU A 527 -21.33 -3.52 -28.45
N LYS A 528 -21.73 -2.97 -27.30
CA LYS A 528 -22.92 -2.11 -27.19
C LYS A 528 -22.67 -0.76 -27.85
N GLU A 529 -23.67 -0.28 -28.59
CA GLU A 529 -23.61 0.92 -29.43
C GLU A 529 -23.07 2.14 -28.66
N ARG A 530 -23.52 2.32 -27.41
CA ARG A 530 -23.07 3.43 -26.55
C ARG A 530 -21.55 3.40 -26.32
N LEU A 531 -20.98 2.23 -26.04
CA LEU A 531 -19.55 2.10 -25.76
C LEU A 531 -18.70 2.19 -27.02
N LYS A 532 -19.18 1.67 -28.16
CA LYS A 532 -18.52 1.84 -29.46
C LYS A 532 -18.35 3.31 -29.85
N CYS A 533 -19.34 4.14 -29.53
CA CYS A 533 -19.30 5.57 -29.82
C CYS A 533 -18.46 6.37 -28.81
N LEU A 534 -18.30 5.89 -27.58
CA LEU A 534 -17.61 6.62 -26.50
C LEU A 534 -16.13 6.27 -26.36
N LEU A 535 -15.74 5.01 -26.57
CA LEU A 535 -14.39 4.53 -26.28
C LEU A 535 -13.55 4.40 -27.54
N GLU A 536 -12.34 4.95 -27.49
CA GLU A 536 -11.36 4.75 -28.57
C GLU A 536 -10.82 3.30 -28.57
N PRO A 537 -10.27 2.81 -29.70
CA PRO A 537 -9.71 1.45 -29.79
C PRO A 537 -8.66 1.15 -28.71
N LEU A 538 -7.81 2.13 -28.37
CA LEU A 538 -6.79 1.97 -27.32
C LEU A 538 -7.42 1.82 -25.92
N GLU A 539 -8.57 2.43 -25.67
CA GLU A 539 -9.30 2.31 -24.40
C GLU A 539 -10.03 0.97 -24.30
N ALA A 540 -10.64 0.50 -25.40
CA ALA A 540 -11.19 -0.83 -25.50
C ALA A 540 -10.12 -1.91 -25.29
N ALA A 541 -8.94 -1.73 -25.89
CA ALA A 541 -7.79 -2.62 -25.67
C ALA A 541 -7.32 -2.62 -24.22
N ALA A 542 -7.28 -1.46 -23.56
CA ALA A 542 -6.97 -1.36 -22.14
C ALA A 542 -7.98 -2.13 -21.27
N ALA A 543 -9.28 -2.03 -21.59
CA ALA A 543 -10.34 -2.72 -20.87
C ALA A 543 -10.23 -4.24 -20.97
N LEU A 544 -9.95 -4.76 -22.17
CA LEU A 544 -9.75 -6.19 -22.40
C LEU A 544 -8.49 -6.72 -21.67
N VAL A 545 -7.39 -5.97 -21.71
CA VAL A 545 -6.17 -6.32 -20.96
C VAL A 545 -6.42 -6.33 -19.45
N ALA A 546 -7.13 -5.32 -18.93
CA ALA A 546 -7.48 -5.25 -17.52
C ALA A 546 -8.34 -6.46 -17.11
N ALA A 547 -9.39 -6.77 -17.86
CA ALA A 547 -10.28 -7.91 -17.58
C ALA A 547 -9.53 -9.25 -17.54
N ALA A 548 -8.64 -9.50 -18.50
CA ALA A 548 -7.86 -10.74 -18.55
C ALA A 548 -6.90 -10.91 -17.36
N ALA A 549 -6.46 -9.82 -16.72
CA ALA A 549 -5.39 -9.85 -15.73
C ALA A 549 -5.78 -9.31 -14.34
N HIS A 550 -7.04 -8.92 -14.14
CA HIS A 550 -7.47 -8.23 -12.91
C HIS A 550 -7.25 -9.03 -11.62
N ASP A 551 -7.23 -10.36 -11.69
CA ASP A 551 -7.06 -11.28 -10.54
C ASP A 551 -5.84 -12.21 -10.69
N VAL A 552 -4.85 -11.83 -11.51
CA VAL A 552 -3.67 -12.67 -11.75
C VAL A 552 -2.90 -12.94 -10.44
N ASP A 553 -2.61 -14.20 -10.14
CA ASP A 553 -2.01 -14.68 -8.88
C ASP A 553 -2.87 -14.47 -7.62
N HIS A 554 -4.20 -14.39 -7.75
CA HIS A 554 -5.10 -14.38 -6.60
C HIS A 554 -4.89 -15.63 -5.69
N PRO A 555 -4.72 -15.47 -4.37
CA PRO A 555 -4.36 -16.57 -3.49
C PRO A 555 -5.52 -17.45 -3.05
N GLY A 556 -6.76 -17.05 -3.34
CA GLY A 556 -7.96 -17.74 -2.88
C GLY A 556 -8.47 -17.22 -1.54
N THR A 557 -7.96 -16.07 -1.09
CA THR A 557 -8.30 -15.45 0.20
C THR A 557 -8.40 -13.93 0.03
N SER A 558 -9.23 -13.27 0.83
CA SER A 558 -9.46 -11.82 0.74
C SER A 558 -8.26 -10.98 1.21
N SER A 559 -8.23 -9.71 0.81
CA SER A 559 -7.23 -8.75 1.30
C SER A 559 -7.23 -8.66 2.84
N ALA A 560 -8.39 -8.73 3.49
CA ALA A 560 -8.49 -8.72 4.95
C ALA A 560 -7.82 -9.92 5.61
N PHE A 561 -7.92 -11.12 5.01
CA PHE A 561 -7.18 -12.30 5.46
C PHE A 561 -5.66 -12.09 5.37
N LEU A 562 -5.18 -11.53 4.25
CA LEU A 562 -3.76 -11.25 4.07
C LEU A 562 -3.23 -10.24 5.11
N CYS A 563 -4.01 -9.19 5.40
CA CYS A 563 -3.66 -8.22 6.46
C CYS A 563 -3.62 -8.89 7.84
N ASN A 564 -4.65 -9.66 8.19
CA ASN A 564 -4.74 -10.33 9.50
C ASN A 564 -3.65 -11.39 9.70
N SER A 565 -3.22 -12.06 8.63
CA SER A 565 -2.16 -13.06 8.67
C SER A 565 -0.74 -12.48 8.55
N LEU A 566 -0.59 -11.16 8.40
CA LEU A 566 0.68 -10.47 8.12
C LEU A 566 1.38 -11.06 6.88
N ASP A 567 0.60 -11.37 5.85
CA ASP A 567 1.13 -11.92 4.60
C ASP A 567 2.16 -10.96 3.96
N PRO A 568 3.24 -11.46 3.34
CA PRO A 568 4.22 -10.61 2.66
C PRO A 568 3.61 -9.64 1.64
N LEU A 569 2.50 -9.98 0.98
CA LEU A 569 1.78 -9.06 0.09
C LEU A 569 1.14 -7.93 0.88
N ALA A 570 0.52 -8.21 2.02
CA ALA A 570 -0.08 -7.19 2.88
C ALA A 570 0.99 -6.22 3.40
N ILE A 571 2.15 -6.75 3.83
CA ILE A 571 3.31 -5.93 4.23
C ILE A 571 3.84 -5.10 3.04
N LEU A 572 3.95 -5.69 1.85
CA LEU A 572 4.45 -5.01 0.65
C LEU A 572 3.55 -3.84 0.23
N TYR A 573 2.23 -4.04 0.29
CA TYR A 573 1.23 -3.05 -0.10
C TYR A 573 0.69 -2.22 1.08
N ASN A 574 1.26 -2.39 2.27
CA ASN A 574 0.93 -1.65 3.49
C ASN A 574 -0.57 -1.72 3.82
N ASP A 575 -1.16 -2.91 3.67
CA ASP A 575 -2.58 -3.19 3.92
C ASP A 575 -3.58 -2.39 3.06
N VAL A 576 -3.12 -1.69 2.01
CA VAL A 576 -3.95 -0.85 1.12
C VAL A 576 -4.11 -1.49 -0.25
N SER A 577 -5.34 -1.83 -0.63
CA SER A 577 -5.69 -2.44 -1.94
C SER A 577 -4.71 -3.57 -2.30
N VAL A 578 -4.48 -4.48 -1.34
CA VAL A 578 -3.34 -5.42 -1.35
C VAL A 578 -3.34 -6.28 -2.61
N LEU A 579 -4.47 -6.93 -2.89
CA LEU A 579 -4.62 -7.84 -4.02
C LEU A 579 -4.66 -7.09 -5.34
N GLU A 580 -5.46 -6.04 -5.46
CA GLU A 580 -5.60 -5.28 -6.71
C GLU A 580 -4.27 -4.62 -7.11
N SER A 581 -3.50 -4.13 -6.12
CA SER A 581 -2.15 -3.61 -6.35
C SER A 581 -1.18 -4.71 -6.78
N HIS A 582 -1.32 -5.91 -6.24
CA HIS A 582 -0.55 -7.09 -6.65
C HIS A 582 -0.86 -7.51 -8.09
N HIS A 583 -2.14 -7.66 -8.43
CA HIS A 583 -2.59 -8.04 -9.77
C HIS A 583 -2.09 -7.04 -10.82
N ALA A 584 -2.25 -5.75 -10.57
CA ALA A 584 -1.75 -4.70 -11.46
C ALA A 584 -0.21 -4.72 -11.58
N ALA A 585 0.52 -4.86 -10.47
CA ALA A 585 1.98 -4.89 -10.49
C ALA A 585 2.51 -6.12 -11.23
N LEU A 586 1.96 -7.30 -10.93
CA LEU A 586 2.37 -8.57 -11.52
C LEU A 586 2.06 -8.62 -13.02
N THR A 587 0.89 -8.13 -13.45
CA THR A 587 0.52 -8.01 -14.87
C THR A 587 1.65 -7.36 -15.68
N PHE A 588 2.11 -6.19 -15.23
CA PHE A 588 3.17 -5.48 -15.94
C PHE A 588 4.56 -6.06 -15.71
N LYS A 589 4.83 -6.66 -14.55
CA LYS A 589 6.08 -7.38 -14.30
C LYS A 589 6.24 -8.55 -15.27
N LEU A 590 5.19 -9.35 -15.47
CA LEU A 590 5.17 -10.46 -16.41
C LEU A 590 5.27 -9.96 -17.86
N THR A 591 4.47 -8.96 -18.23
CA THR A 591 4.44 -8.42 -19.59
C THR A 591 5.79 -7.85 -20.01
N LEU A 592 6.48 -7.12 -19.13
CA LEU A 592 7.75 -6.46 -19.42
C LEU A 592 8.98 -7.35 -19.20
N SER A 593 8.79 -8.63 -18.84
CA SER A 593 9.89 -9.55 -18.54
C SER A 593 10.62 -10.09 -19.78
N ASP A 594 9.93 -10.15 -20.93
CA ASP A 594 10.43 -10.73 -22.18
C ASP A 594 9.73 -10.07 -23.38
N ASP A 595 10.50 -9.66 -24.40
CA ASP A 595 9.99 -9.02 -25.62
C ASP A 595 8.98 -9.90 -26.38
N ARG A 596 9.01 -11.22 -26.18
CA ARG A 596 8.07 -12.17 -26.80
C ARG A 596 6.72 -12.21 -26.11
N VAL A 597 6.62 -11.64 -24.91
CA VAL A 597 5.40 -11.54 -24.08
C VAL A 597 4.92 -10.10 -24.04
N ASN A 598 5.81 -9.13 -24.27
CA ASN A 598 5.50 -7.71 -24.22
C ASN A 598 4.60 -7.26 -25.39
N ILE A 599 3.28 -7.31 -25.18
CA ILE A 599 2.26 -6.80 -26.11
C ILE A 599 2.32 -5.28 -26.32
N PHE A 600 3.10 -4.54 -25.50
CA PHE A 600 3.25 -3.10 -25.61
C PHE A 600 4.59 -2.67 -26.23
N LYS A 601 5.43 -3.62 -26.69
CA LYS A 601 6.83 -3.36 -27.09
C LYS A 601 6.99 -2.33 -28.21
N ASN A 602 5.99 -2.19 -29.07
CA ASN A 602 6.05 -1.33 -30.25
C ASN A 602 5.31 0.01 -30.05
N LEU A 603 4.61 0.20 -28.94
CA LEU A 603 3.95 1.46 -28.63
C LEU A 603 4.97 2.56 -28.31
N ASP A 604 4.64 3.79 -28.68
CA ASP A 604 5.38 4.94 -28.20
C ASP A 604 5.22 5.13 -26.68
N ARG A 605 6.07 6.00 -26.11
CA ARG A 605 6.13 6.21 -24.66
C ARG A 605 4.83 6.81 -24.09
N GLU A 606 4.16 7.69 -24.82
CA GLU A 606 2.94 8.36 -24.33
C GLU A 606 1.74 7.42 -24.44
N MET A 607 1.59 6.68 -25.54
CA MET A 607 0.59 5.62 -25.70
C MET A 607 0.76 4.54 -24.63
N PHE A 608 1.98 4.06 -24.41
CA PHE A 608 2.27 3.07 -23.35
C PHE A 608 1.89 3.61 -21.96
N LYS A 609 2.19 4.88 -21.68
CA LYS A 609 1.83 5.53 -20.40
C LYS A 609 0.32 5.61 -20.22
N THR A 610 -0.42 5.96 -21.27
CA THR A 610 -1.89 6.04 -21.27
C THR A 610 -2.53 4.68 -21.06
N ILE A 611 -2.15 3.66 -21.85
CA ILE A 611 -2.72 2.31 -21.67
C ILE A 611 -2.34 1.72 -20.32
N ARG A 612 -1.10 1.93 -19.86
CA ARG A 612 -0.66 1.50 -18.52
C ARG A 612 -1.48 2.15 -17.43
N HIS A 613 -1.80 3.43 -17.57
CA HIS A 613 -2.65 4.13 -16.61
C HIS A 613 -4.06 3.56 -16.59
N ASN A 614 -4.70 3.39 -17.76
CA ASN A 614 -6.06 2.84 -17.87
C ASN A 614 -6.16 1.42 -17.29
N VAL A 615 -5.21 0.53 -17.62
CA VAL A 615 -5.20 -0.85 -17.10
C VAL A 615 -5.07 -0.86 -15.58
N ILE A 616 -4.14 -0.09 -15.02
CA ILE A 616 -3.95 -0.01 -13.55
C ILE A 616 -5.20 0.55 -12.89
N ASP A 617 -5.78 1.61 -13.46
CA ASP A 617 -6.97 2.27 -12.89
C ASP A 617 -8.18 1.34 -12.85
N MET A 618 -8.38 0.56 -13.92
CA MET A 618 -9.46 -0.42 -14.00
C MET A 618 -9.27 -1.57 -13.01
N ILE A 619 -8.07 -2.14 -12.90
CA ILE A 619 -7.78 -3.21 -11.92
C ILE A 619 -7.95 -2.68 -10.50
N LEU A 620 -7.45 -1.50 -10.16
CA LEU A 620 -7.63 -0.94 -8.80
C LEU A 620 -9.08 -0.60 -8.47
N ALA A 621 -9.95 -0.44 -9.47
CA ALA A 621 -11.37 -0.18 -9.28
C ALA A 621 -12.19 -1.44 -8.98
N THR A 622 -11.66 -2.65 -9.21
CA THR A 622 -12.37 -3.90 -8.85
C THR A 622 -12.49 -4.06 -7.33
N GLU A 623 -11.61 -3.42 -6.54
CA GLU A 623 -11.68 -3.40 -5.08
C GLU A 623 -13.10 -3.06 -4.58
N MET A 624 -13.65 -3.96 -3.75
CA MET A 624 -15.03 -3.89 -3.31
C MET A 624 -15.28 -2.81 -2.26
N THR A 625 -14.27 -2.41 -1.49
CA THR A 625 -14.39 -1.34 -0.48
C THR A 625 -14.70 0.03 -1.12
N LYS A 626 -14.37 0.21 -2.40
CA LYS A 626 -14.69 1.41 -3.20
C LYS A 626 -15.96 1.27 -4.04
N HIS A 627 -16.75 0.20 -3.85
CA HIS A 627 -17.93 -0.09 -4.67
C HIS A 627 -18.93 1.09 -4.73
N TYR A 628 -19.39 1.57 -3.57
CA TYR A 628 -20.37 2.66 -3.52
C TYR A 628 -19.80 4.00 -3.97
N GLU A 629 -18.50 4.25 -3.77
CA GLU A 629 -17.83 5.44 -4.29
C GLU A 629 -17.89 5.47 -5.82
N HIS A 630 -17.56 4.36 -6.47
CA HIS A 630 -17.59 4.25 -7.94
C HIS A 630 -19.02 4.32 -8.48
N LEU A 631 -19.97 3.60 -7.86
CA LEU A 631 -21.37 3.63 -8.26
C LEU A 631 -21.97 5.04 -8.14
N ALA A 632 -21.76 5.72 -7.01
CA ALA A 632 -22.30 7.06 -6.79
C ALA A 632 -21.72 8.08 -7.78
N LYS A 633 -20.40 8.04 -8.05
CA LYS A 633 -19.77 8.92 -9.04
C LYS A 633 -20.34 8.68 -10.45
N PHE A 634 -20.51 7.41 -10.83
CA PHE A 634 -21.09 7.05 -12.12
C PHE A 634 -22.54 7.54 -12.27
N VAL A 635 -23.40 7.24 -11.29
CA VAL A 635 -24.81 7.66 -11.26
C VAL A 635 -24.92 9.19 -11.28
N ASN A 636 -24.11 9.91 -10.50
CA ASN A 636 -24.18 11.38 -10.46
C ASN A 636 -23.83 12.01 -11.81
N VAL A 637 -22.79 11.54 -12.48
CA VAL A 637 -22.42 12.05 -13.80
C VAL A 637 -23.49 11.70 -14.84
N PHE A 638 -24.01 10.47 -14.81
CA PHE A 638 -24.96 10.00 -15.82
C PHE A 638 -26.37 10.61 -15.68
N TYR A 639 -26.88 10.71 -14.45
CA TYR A 639 -28.23 11.23 -14.20
C TYR A 639 -28.28 12.76 -14.08
N ALA A 640 -27.20 13.45 -13.65
CA ALA A 640 -27.19 14.92 -13.66
C ALA A 640 -27.25 15.48 -15.09
N THR A 641 -26.66 14.79 -16.07
CA THR A 641 -26.73 15.16 -17.48
C THR A 641 -28.07 14.82 -18.14
N SER A 642 -28.89 13.98 -17.50
CA SER A 642 -30.25 13.62 -17.98
C SER A 642 -31.36 14.52 -17.41
N GLY A 643 -31.08 15.30 -16.36
CA GLY A 643 -32.08 16.05 -15.58
C GLY A 643 -32.23 17.55 -15.91
N GLY A 644 -31.48 18.07 -16.88
CA GLY A 644 -31.45 19.49 -17.20
C GLY A 644 -32.62 19.98 -18.07
N SER A 645 -33.87 19.86 -17.59
CA SER A 645 -35.01 20.74 -17.97
C SER A 645 -36.33 20.24 -17.38
N LYS A 646 -36.57 20.45 -16.07
CA LYS A 646 -37.94 20.53 -15.52
C LYS A 646 -38.00 21.53 -14.36
N GLU A 647 -37.94 22.81 -14.68
CA GLU A 647 -38.63 23.85 -13.91
C GLU A 647 -39.70 24.45 -14.82
N ASP A 648 -40.95 23.98 -14.68
CA ASP A 648 -42.12 24.83 -14.48
C ASP A 648 -43.37 23.96 -14.30
N GLY A 649 -44.28 24.42 -13.44
CA GLY A 649 -45.41 23.64 -12.93
C GLY A 649 -46.56 23.38 -13.93
N LEU A 650 -47.54 22.65 -13.39
CA LEU A 650 -48.87 22.30 -13.92
C LEU A 650 -48.98 21.10 -14.86
N GLN A 651 -49.45 19.99 -14.26
CA GLN A 651 -50.54 19.13 -14.72
C GLN A 651 -50.79 19.03 -16.25
N ALA A 652 -50.33 17.95 -16.89
CA ALA A 652 -51.03 17.32 -18.02
C ALA A 652 -50.38 15.97 -18.41
N ASP A 653 -51.21 14.95 -18.28
CA ASP A 653 -51.57 13.98 -19.32
C ASP A 653 -50.56 12.96 -19.87
N VAL A 654 -51.05 11.73 -19.88
CA VAL A 654 -50.44 10.51 -20.38
C VAL A 654 -50.72 10.45 -21.87
N SER A 655 -49.76 10.81 -22.72
CA SER A 655 -49.77 10.33 -24.11
C SER A 655 -48.39 10.27 -24.75
N LYS A 656 -48.00 9.02 -25.05
CA LYS A 656 -47.12 8.53 -26.13
C LYS A 656 -46.24 9.55 -26.84
N THR A 657 -44.92 9.38 -26.71
CA THR A 657 -43.96 9.47 -27.82
C THR A 657 -42.72 8.63 -27.49
N ASP A 658 -42.47 7.60 -28.32
CA ASP A 658 -41.25 6.79 -28.35
C ASP A 658 -40.14 7.60 -29.06
N GLU A 659 -39.41 8.43 -28.33
CA GLU A 659 -38.16 9.03 -28.80
C GLU A 659 -37.05 8.68 -27.80
N PRO A 660 -35.95 8.02 -28.22
CA PRO A 660 -34.88 7.66 -27.32
C PRO A 660 -34.22 8.94 -26.79
N LEU A 661 -34.17 9.06 -25.46
CA LEU A 661 -33.51 10.15 -24.72
C LEU A 661 -32.12 10.42 -25.33
N SER A 662 -31.99 11.53 -26.06
CA SER A 662 -30.71 11.99 -26.62
C SER A 662 -29.86 12.59 -25.50
N LEU A 663 -29.23 11.70 -24.73
CA LEU A 663 -28.16 12.06 -23.80
C LEU A 663 -27.04 12.76 -24.57
N ASP A 664 -26.68 13.97 -24.13
CA ASP A 664 -25.59 14.77 -24.70
C ASP A 664 -24.26 14.00 -24.59
N THR A 665 -23.87 13.36 -25.70
CA THR A 665 -22.68 12.50 -25.80
C THR A 665 -21.39 13.31 -25.60
N THR A 666 -21.46 14.63 -25.73
CA THR A 666 -20.35 15.57 -25.57
C THR A 666 -19.87 15.68 -24.13
N ALA A 667 -20.78 15.58 -23.15
CA ALA A 667 -20.40 15.60 -21.73
C ALA A 667 -19.80 14.26 -21.28
N LEU A 668 -20.29 13.14 -21.81
CA LEU A 668 -19.82 11.78 -21.48
C LEU A 668 -18.45 11.45 -22.09
N SER A 669 -18.07 12.12 -23.19
CA SER A 669 -16.77 11.96 -23.85
C SER A 669 -15.63 12.73 -23.17
N LEU A 670 -15.92 13.47 -22.08
CA LEU A 670 -14.86 14.09 -21.28
C LEU A 670 -13.95 12.99 -20.66
N PRO A 671 -12.61 13.16 -20.67
CA PRO A 671 -11.68 12.13 -20.20
C PRO A 671 -11.94 11.64 -18.76
N GLU A 672 -12.36 12.53 -17.86
CA GLU A 672 -12.74 12.20 -16.49
C GLU A 672 -13.98 11.30 -16.39
N ASN A 673 -14.93 11.46 -17.30
CA ASN A 673 -16.16 10.67 -17.34
C ASN A 673 -15.91 9.30 -17.99
N LEU A 674 -15.05 9.23 -19.01
CA LEU A 674 -14.62 7.96 -19.60
C LEU A 674 -13.89 7.07 -18.59
N VAL A 675 -13.12 7.64 -17.65
CA VAL A 675 -12.54 6.89 -16.54
C VAL A 675 -13.63 6.23 -15.69
N LEU A 676 -14.70 6.96 -15.33
CA LEU A 676 -15.81 6.41 -14.56
C LEU A 676 -16.56 5.32 -15.31
N VAL A 677 -16.79 5.50 -16.62
CA VAL A 677 -17.39 4.48 -17.49
C VAL A 677 -16.55 3.20 -17.52
N LYS A 678 -15.22 3.32 -17.69
CA LYS A 678 -14.31 2.17 -17.69
C LYS A 678 -14.28 1.44 -16.35
N ARG A 679 -14.25 2.17 -15.23
CA ARG A 679 -14.33 1.59 -13.88
C ARG A 679 -15.65 0.85 -13.66
N MET A 680 -16.78 1.46 -14.03
CA MET A 680 -18.08 0.84 -13.90
C MET A 680 -18.21 -0.41 -14.77
N MET A 681 -17.71 -0.36 -16.02
CA MET A 681 -17.70 -1.48 -16.95
C MET A 681 -17.00 -2.72 -16.36
N ILE A 682 -15.76 -2.57 -15.86
CA ILE A 682 -15.02 -3.72 -15.31
C ILE A 682 -15.66 -4.23 -14.02
N LYS A 683 -16.18 -3.35 -13.14
CA LYS A 683 -16.88 -3.78 -11.93
C LYS A 683 -18.15 -4.55 -12.23
N CYS A 684 -18.95 -4.10 -13.19
CA CYS A 684 -20.14 -4.82 -13.65
C CYS A 684 -19.78 -6.19 -14.24
N ALA A 685 -18.68 -6.27 -14.99
CA ALA A 685 -18.23 -7.54 -15.56
C ALA A 685 -17.75 -8.52 -14.48
N ASP A 686 -16.96 -8.03 -13.53
CA ASP A 686 -16.36 -8.80 -12.44
C ASP A 686 -17.39 -9.51 -11.56
N VAL A 687 -18.46 -8.80 -11.17
CA VAL A 687 -19.55 -9.41 -10.38
C VAL A 687 -20.80 -9.73 -11.20
N SER A 688 -20.66 -9.97 -12.51
CA SER A 688 -21.78 -10.25 -13.42
C SER A 688 -22.47 -11.60 -13.21
N ASN A 689 -21.89 -12.49 -12.40
CA ASN A 689 -22.37 -13.86 -12.19
C ASN A 689 -23.85 -13.97 -11.83
N ALA A 690 -24.33 -13.09 -10.94
CA ALA A 690 -25.73 -13.06 -10.53
C ALA A 690 -26.68 -12.64 -11.67
N SER A 691 -26.15 -11.98 -12.70
CA SER A 691 -26.85 -11.53 -13.91
C SER A 691 -26.63 -12.48 -15.10
N ARG A 692 -26.00 -13.64 -14.91
CA ARG A 692 -25.87 -14.69 -15.94
C ARG A 692 -27.10 -15.60 -15.94
N PRO A 693 -27.33 -16.38 -17.02
CA PRO A 693 -28.29 -17.49 -16.99
C PRO A 693 -28.13 -18.37 -15.75
N GLN A 694 -29.26 -18.83 -15.20
CA GLN A 694 -29.33 -19.49 -13.89
C GLN A 694 -28.31 -20.62 -13.69
N LYS A 695 -28.09 -21.45 -14.73
CA LYS A 695 -27.10 -22.55 -14.66
C LYS A 695 -25.70 -22.05 -14.31
N PHE A 696 -25.30 -20.89 -14.82
CA PHE A 696 -23.99 -20.31 -14.57
C PHE A 696 -23.94 -19.56 -13.24
N ALA A 697 -24.99 -18.78 -12.94
CA ALA A 697 -25.09 -18.07 -11.66
C ALA A 697 -24.94 -19.02 -10.46
N PHE A 698 -25.52 -20.21 -10.55
CA PHE A 698 -25.48 -21.21 -9.47
C PHE A 698 -24.12 -21.91 -9.36
N GLU A 699 -23.46 -22.21 -10.47
CA GLU A 699 -22.11 -22.79 -10.42
C GLU A 699 -21.09 -21.74 -9.94
N TRP A 700 -21.22 -20.47 -10.32
CA TRP A 700 -20.39 -19.41 -9.76
C TRP A 700 -20.64 -19.18 -8.27
N ALA A 701 -21.90 -19.17 -7.83
CA ALA A 701 -22.26 -19.09 -6.41
C ALA A 701 -21.67 -20.25 -5.59
N LYS A 702 -21.64 -21.46 -6.17
CA LYS A 702 -20.95 -22.62 -5.57
C LYS A 702 -19.46 -22.37 -5.44
N ARG A 703 -18.80 -21.99 -6.54
CA ARG A 703 -17.34 -21.80 -6.60
C ARG A 703 -16.86 -20.75 -5.61
N ILE A 704 -17.55 -19.62 -5.49
CA ILE A 704 -17.19 -18.56 -4.53
C ILE A 704 -17.45 -18.98 -3.09
N ALA A 705 -18.56 -19.67 -2.81
CA ALA A 705 -18.86 -20.18 -1.48
C ALA A 705 -17.80 -21.19 -1.02
N ASP A 706 -17.39 -22.11 -1.89
CA ASP A 706 -16.30 -23.07 -1.60
C ASP A 706 -14.99 -22.35 -1.26
N GLU A 707 -14.68 -21.25 -1.94
CA GLU A 707 -13.46 -20.46 -1.67
C GLU A 707 -13.53 -19.75 -0.32
N TYR A 708 -14.67 -19.12 0.00
CA TYR A 708 -14.89 -18.50 1.31
C TYR A 708 -14.88 -19.53 2.44
N PHE A 709 -15.43 -20.72 2.24
CA PHE A 709 -15.35 -21.81 3.23
C PHE A 709 -13.91 -22.23 3.51
N LEU A 710 -13.07 -22.33 2.46
CA LEU A 710 -11.65 -22.65 2.62
C LEU A 710 -10.92 -21.56 3.41
N GLN A 711 -11.20 -20.28 3.14
CA GLN A 711 -10.65 -19.18 3.91
C GLN A 711 -11.08 -19.24 5.39
N THR A 712 -12.38 -19.38 5.67
CA THR A 712 -12.90 -19.45 7.04
C THR A 712 -12.30 -20.61 7.83
N ASP A 713 -12.12 -21.77 7.19
CA ASP A 713 -11.45 -22.91 7.83
C ASP A 713 -9.98 -22.62 8.15
N GLU A 714 -9.29 -21.93 7.24
CA GLU A 714 -7.89 -21.53 7.43
C GLU A 714 -7.74 -20.46 8.52
N GLU A 715 -8.67 -19.50 8.61
CA GLU A 715 -8.74 -18.50 9.67
C GLU A 715 -8.87 -19.17 11.04
N LYS A 716 -9.81 -20.11 11.18
CA LYS A 716 -9.99 -20.90 12.42
C LYS A 716 -8.77 -21.75 12.75
N ALA A 717 -8.17 -22.40 11.74
CA ALA A 717 -7.01 -23.26 11.94
C ALA A 717 -5.77 -22.47 12.38
N LYS A 718 -5.64 -21.21 11.95
CA LYS A 718 -4.53 -20.31 12.29
C LYS A 718 -4.82 -19.39 13.48
N ASP A 719 -5.99 -19.50 14.10
CA ASP A 719 -6.47 -18.61 15.17
C ASP A 719 -6.44 -17.12 14.75
N LEU A 720 -6.78 -16.86 13.48
CA LEU A 720 -6.93 -15.51 12.94
C LEU A 720 -8.35 -14.99 13.20
N PRO A 721 -8.56 -13.67 13.25
CA PRO A 721 -9.89 -13.09 13.24
C PRO A 721 -10.67 -13.55 12.00
N VAL A 722 -11.77 -14.27 12.22
CA VAL A 722 -12.63 -14.75 11.14
C VAL A 722 -13.34 -13.55 10.52
N VAL A 723 -13.04 -13.23 9.27
CA VAL A 723 -13.60 -12.05 8.59
C VAL A 723 -15.00 -12.31 8.03
N MET A 724 -15.35 -13.57 7.81
CA MET A 724 -16.66 -14.00 7.29
C MET A 724 -17.33 -15.05 8.19
N PRO A 725 -17.76 -14.71 9.41
CA PRO A 725 -18.28 -15.68 10.38
C PRO A 725 -19.44 -16.53 9.85
N MET A 726 -20.31 -15.94 9.03
CA MET A 726 -21.45 -16.65 8.43
C MET A 726 -21.11 -17.48 7.18
N PHE A 727 -19.89 -17.39 6.64
CA PHE A 727 -19.38 -18.31 5.62
C PHE A 727 -18.61 -19.46 6.25
N ASP A 728 -19.26 -20.15 7.17
CA ASP A 728 -18.82 -21.44 7.68
C ASP A 728 -19.61 -22.54 6.96
N ARG A 729 -18.90 -23.54 6.42
CA ARG A 729 -19.50 -24.71 5.77
C ARG A 729 -20.57 -25.41 6.61
N ALA A 730 -20.51 -25.27 7.93
CA ALA A 730 -21.45 -25.88 8.87
C ALA A 730 -22.76 -25.08 9.06
N THR A 731 -22.77 -23.78 8.76
CA THR A 731 -23.88 -22.89 9.14
C THR A 731 -24.37 -21.96 8.01
N CYS A 732 -23.59 -21.80 6.94
CA CYS A 732 -23.90 -20.89 5.85
C CYS A 732 -25.12 -21.37 5.04
N SER A 733 -26.12 -20.49 4.88
CA SER A 733 -27.16 -20.64 3.85
C SER A 733 -26.72 -19.91 2.59
N ILE A 734 -26.43 -20.67 1.53
CA ILE A 734 -26.01 -20.12 0.24
C ILE A 734 -27.15 -19.32 -0.42
N PRO A 735 -28.41 -19.81 -0.47
CA PRO A 735 -29.51 -19.02 -1.01
C PRO A 735 -29.67 -17.66 -0.33
N ARG A 736 -29.62 -17.62 1.01
CA ARG A 736 -29.72 -16.37 1.77
C ARG A 736 -28.54 -15.43 1.51
N SER A 737 -27.33 -15.97 1.45
CA SER A 737 -26.13 -15.20 1.08
C SER A 737 -26.29 -14.54 -0.31
N GLN A 738 -26.81 -15.28 -1.29
CA GLN A 738 -27.00 -14.78 -2.65
C GLN A 738 -28.12 -13.74 -2.74
N LEU A 739 -29.21 -13.89 -1.98
CA LEU A 739 -30.27 -12.88 -1.88
C LEU A 739 -29.70 -11.54 -1.38
N GLY A 740 -28.97 -11.56 -0.26
CA GLY A 740 -28.30 -10.39 0.27
C GLY A 740 -27.31 -9.77 -0.71
N PHE A 741 -26.44 -10.59 -1.31
CA PHE A 741 -25.49 -10.08 -2.31
C PHE A 741 -26.20 -9.36 -3.48
N ILE A 742 -27.30 -9.94 -3.97
CA ILE A 742 -28.04 -9.35 -5.08
C ILE A 742 -28.72 -8.05 -4.66
N ASP A 743 -29.37 -8.02 -3.50
CA ASP A 743 -30.12 -6.86 -3.01
C ASP A 743 -29.22 -5.66 -2.70
N TYR A 744 -28.05 -5.89 -2.10
CA TYR A 744 -27.19 -4.81 -1.59
C TYR A 744 -26.08 -4.37 -2.54
N ILE A 745 -25.59 -5.26 -3.41
CA ILE A 745 -24.46 -4.99 -4.31
C ILE A 745 -24.88 -5.01 -5.77
N ILE A 746 -25.58 -6.05 -6.22
CA ILE A 746 -25.79 -6.28 -7.65
C ILE A 746 -26.88 -5.40 -8.23
N ILE A 747 -28.08 -5.37 -7.65
CA ILE A 747 -29.26 -4.87 -8.35
C ILE A 747 -29.13 -3.40 -8.75
N ASN A 748 -28.70 -2.52 -7.83
CA ASN A 748 -28.53 -1.09 -8.10
C ASN A 748 -27.42 -0.84 -9.13
N MET A 749 -26.33 -1.61 -9.06
CA MET A 749 -25.19 -1.48 -9.96
C MET A 749 -25.57 -1.92 -11.38
N MET A 750 -26.24 -3.07 -11.50
CA MET A 750 -26.70 -3.62 -12.77
C MET A 750 -27.81 -2.78 -13.39
N GLU A 751 -28.72 -2.21 -12.59
CA GLU A 751 -29.75 -1.29 -13.10
C GLU A 751 -29.14 -0.02 -13.69
N ALA A 752 -28.21 0.61 -12.97
CA ALA A 752 -27.52 1.80 -13.47
C ALA A 752 -26.73 1.50 -14.76
N TRP A 753 -26.02 0.38 -14.80
CA TRP A 753 -25.25 -0.02 -15.98
C TRP A 753 -26.14 -0.43 -17.16
N ALA A 754 -27.16 -1.26 -16.93
CA ALA A 754 -28.11 -1.68 -17.95
C ALA A 754 -28.85 -0.51 -18.58
N ALA A 755 -29.22 0.51 -17.79
CA ALA A 755 -29.80 1.74 -18.30
C ALA A 755 -28.81 2.54 -19.17
N PHE A 756 -27.52 2.51 -18.84
CA PHE A 756 -26.49 3.22 -19.58
C PHE A 756 -26.14 2.56 -20.92
N ILE A 757 -25.96 1.23 -20.96
CA ILE A 757 -25.57 0.49 -22.17
C ILE A 757 -26.75 -0.09 -22.96
N ASP A 758 -27.98 0.15 -22.51
CA ASP A 758 -29.21 -0.45 -23.06
C ASP A 758 -29.14 -1.98 -23.10
N MET A 759 -29.15 -2.58 -21.90
CA MET A 759 -29.06 -4.03 -21.72
C MET A 759 -29.97 -4.52 -20.57
N PRO A 760 -31.30 -4.50 -20.75
CA PRO A 760 -32.25 -4.92 -19.72
C PRO A 760 -32.09 -6.40 -19.32
N GLU A 761 -31.43 -7.23 -20.14
CA GLU A 761 -31.18 -8.65 -19.88
C GLU A 761 -30.37 -8.87 -18.60
N LEU A 762 -29.43 -7.97 -18.26
CA LEU A 762 -28.66 -8.03 -17.01
C LEU A 762 -29.59 -8.04 -15.79
N VAL A 763 -30.50 -7.08 -15.76
CA VAL A 763 -31.43 -6.89 -14.64
C VAL A 763 -32.47 -8.01 -14.62
N SER A 764 -32.94 -8.44 -15.79
CA SER A 764 -33.89 -9.56 -15.92
C SER A 764 -33.31 -10.85 -15.34
N HIS A 765 -32.08 -11.21 -15.70
CA HIS A 765 -31.39 -12.36 -15.13
C HIS A 765 -31.16 -12.22 -13.63
N ALA A 766 -30.67 -11.06 -13.16
CA ALA A 766 -30.47 -10.82 -11.74
C ALA A 766 -31.76 -11.01 -10.92
N ARG A 767 -32.88 -10.45 -11.38
CA ARG A 767 -34.20 -10.58 -10.72
C ARG A 767 -34.75 -12.01 -10.79
N SER A 768 -34.59 -12.69 -11.92
CA SER A 768 -35.00 -14.10 -12.07
C SER A 768 -34.20 -15.02 -11.16
N ASN A 769 -32.89 -14.84 -11.08
CA ASN A 769 -32.02 -15.60 -10.18
C ASN A 769 -32.32 -15.28 -8.71
N HIS A 770 -32.58 -14.02 -8.37
CA HIS A 770 -33.03 -13.60 -7.03
C HIS A 770 -34.30 -14.34 -6.61
N GLN A 771 -35.33 -14.34 -7.47
CA GLN A 771 -36.57 -15.07 -7.22
C GLN A 771 -36.29 -16.57 -7.01
N ARG A 772 -35.42 -17.17 -7.83
CA ARG A 772 -35.09 -18.59 -7.67
C ARG A 772 -34.37 -18.89 -6.35
N TRP A 773 -33.46 -18.01 -5.91
CA TRP A 773 -32.83 -18.15 -4.59
C TRP A 773 -33.84 -18.01 -3.45
N ARG A 774 -34.82 -17.12 -3.58
CA ARG A 774 -35.91 -16.96 -2.60
C ARG A 774 -36.75 -18.23 -2.47
N GLU A 775 -37.16 -18.82 -3.60
CA GLU A 775 -37.92 -20.07 -3.60
C GLU A 775 -37.16 -21.22 -2.92
N LEU A 776 -35.83 -21.25 -3.06
CA LEU A 776 -34.98 -22.24 -2.40
C LEU A 776 -34.86 -22.00 -0.90
N ASP A 777 -34.67 -20.74 -0.46
CA ASP A 777 -34.65 -20.39 0.96
C ASP A 777 -35.99 -20.70 1.64
N GLU A 778 -37.11 -20.37 1.00
CA GLU A 778 -38.47 -20.69 1.47
C GLU A 778 -38.74 -22.20 1.52
N ALA A 779 -38.14 -22.98 0.62
CA ALA A 779 -38.18 -24.44 0.63
C ALA A 779 -37.25 -25.08 1.69
N GLY A 780 -36.53 -24.27 2.49
CA GLY A 780 -35.61 -24.75 3.51
C GLY A 780 -34.30 -25.32 2.96
N VAL A 781 -33.97 -25.02 1.70
CA VAL A 781 -32.69 -25.42 1.09
C VAL A 781 -31.60 -24.49 1.60
N THR A 782 -30.53 -25.05 2.16
CA THR A 782 -29.45 -24.23 2.76
C THR A 782 -28.09 -24.48 2.11
N THR A 783 -27.80 -25.75 1.78
CA THR A 783 -26.48 -26.14 1.26
C THR A 783 -26.46 -26.23 -0.27
N ILE A 784 -25.27 -26.10 -0.87
CA ILE A 784 -25.15 -26.20 -2.34
C ILE A 784 -25.52 -27.60 -2.86
N ALA A 785 -25.28 -28.65 -2.06
CA ALA A 785 -25.64 -30.01 -2.44
C ALA A 785 -27.16 -30.17 -2.59
N GLU A 786 -27.93 -29.53 -1.71
CA GLU A 786 -29.39 -29.47 -1.78
C GLU A 786 -29.86 -28.61 -2.95
N VAL A 787 -29.22 -27.45 -3.16
CA VAL A 787 -29.49 -26.59 -4.32
C VAL A 787 -29.33 -27.38 -5.64
N MET A 788 -28.21 -28.09 -5.81
CA MET A 788 -27.92 -28.89 -7.00
C MET A 788 -28.86 -30.10 -7.13
N ARG A 789 -29.35 -30.66 -6.02
CA ARG A 789 -30.38 -31.70 -6.02
C ARG A 789 -31.73 -31.14 -6.48
N ALA A 790 -32.14 -29.99 -5.95
CA ALA A 790 -33.37 -29.30 -6.30
C ALA A 790 -33.38 -28.87 -7.78
N GLN A 791 -32.23 -28.43 -8.31
CA GLN A 791 -32.09 -28.11 -9.74
C GLN A 791 -32.25 -29.34 -10.64
N ARG A 792 -31.66 -30.48 -10.28
CA ARG A 792 -31.82 -31.73 -11.05
C ARG A 792 -33.27 -32.20 -11.06
N GLN A 793 -33.96 -32.10 -9.92
CA GLN A 793 -35.38 -32.45 -9.83
C GLN A 793 -36.25 -31.50 -10.66
N TYR A 794 -35.95 -30.20 -10.65
CA TYR A 794 -36.65 -29.22 -11.47
C TYR A 794 -36.44 -29.47 -12.98
N ALA A 795 -35.22 -29.79 -13.42
CA ALA A 795 -34.92 -30.13 -14.81
C ALA A 795 -35.64 -31.40 -15.30
N LEU A 796 -35.87 -32.37 -14.40
CA LEU A 796 -36.64 -33.59 -14.68
C LEU A 796 -38.16 -33.34 -14.74
N GLN A 797 -38.65 -32.30 -14.06
CA GLN A 797 -40.08 -31.93 -14.07
C GLN A 797 -40.44 -30.97 -15.21
N SER A 798 -39.48 -30.18 -15.71
CA SER A 798 -39.68 -29.22 -16.80
C SER A 798 -39.49 -29.81 -18.21
N THR A 799 -39.15 -31.11 -18.33
CA THR A 799 -39.17 -31.82 -19.60
C THR A 799 -40.61 -32.21 -19.95
N PRO A 800 -41.22 -31.72 -21.05
CA PRO A 800 -42.60 -32.04 -21.38
C PRO A 800 -42.72 -33.53 -21.71
N SER A 801 -43.63 -34.21 -21.01
CA SER A 801 -44.11 -35.55 -21.33
C SER A 801 -44.89 -35.53 -22.65
N ASN A 802 -44.18 -35.46 -23.78
CA ASN A 802 -44.74 -35.72 -25.10
C ASN A 802 -44.08 -36.97 -25.68
N THR A 803 -44.66 -38.12 -25.37
CA THR A 803 -44.74 -39.30 -26.25
C THR A 803 -45.63 -40.36 -25.59
N THR A 804 -46.93 -40.11 -25.56
CA THR A 804 -47.93 -41.20 -25.55
C THR A 804 -48.29 -41.47 -27.01
N THR A 805 -47.40 -42.18 -27.71
CA THR A 805 -47.75 -42.82 -28.99
C THR A 805 -47.87 -44.30 -28.71
N THR A 806 -49.11 -44.75 -28.58
CA THR A 806 -49.55 -46.14 -28.71
C THR A 806 -48.86 -46.80 -29.90
N THR A 807 -47.92 -47.69 -29.62
CA THR A 807 -47.52 -48.75 -30.54
C THR A 807 -47.44 -50.04 -29.74
N GLN A 808 -48.27 -51.00 -30.15
CA GLN A 808 -48.31 -52.35 -29.58
C GLN A 808 -46.96 -53.05 -29.79
N PRO A 809 -46.54 -53.94 -28.87
CA PRO A 809 -45.39 -54.79 -29.10
C PRO A 809 -45.78 -55.92 -30.06
N THR A 810 -45.13 -55.98 -31.22
CA THR A 810 -44.96 -57.24 -31.96
C THR A 810 -43.70 -57.92 -31.43
N ALA A 811 -43.86 -59.16 -30.98
CA ALA A 811 -42.79 -60.00 -30.46
C ALA A 811 -41.84 -60.42 -31.59
N GLU A 812 -40.57 -60.01 -31.49
CA GLU A 812 -39.33 -60.75 -31.79
C GLU A 812 -38.17 -59.75 -31.80
N GLU A 813 -37.03 -60.18 -31.22
CA GLU A 813 -35.80 -59.42 -30.87
C GLU A 813 -35.83 -58.67 -29.53
#